data_AF-A0A843EE80-F1
#
_entry.id   AF-A0A843EE80-F1
#
_cell.length_a   1.000
_cell.length_b   1.000
_cell.length_c   1.000
_cell.angle_alpha   90.00
_cell.angle_beta   90.00
_cell.angle_gamma   90.00
#
_symmetry.space_group_name_H-M   'P 1'
#
loop_
_entity.id
_entity.type
_entity.pdbx_description
1 polymer ?
#
loop_
_entity_poly.entity_id
_entity_poly.type
_entity_poly.pdbx_seq_one_letter_code
_entity_poly.pdbx_strand_id
1 'polypeptide(L)'
;KDELFEHSKYAHDIIGGRPVLGYPSEKGGFRLRYGRSRNTGLATMGVHPATMELLEFLAVGTQLKIERPGKGNCVVPVDSIEGPTVKLKSGEVRRLDSIEDARKVKGKVVEILFLGDMLVAFGEFLRNNQPMLGACWCEEWWIETIRNSQKYQSFTDEEKEAFDLDSLQTKKFSVEEAFKITEEFNVPLHPEYTYYYNDISIKDLVDLSQWLDTRRDYLEKGYQNGEDLELDLSYQKRILEVMGLCHKMENKKVLIDRNHAYSLLKTINGDYSKYLADEYYKMKVVDIINENIDFEIKDKAPCYIGTRVGRPEKSKERLMRPAPHVLFPVGNNGGNRRLVAEAAKKKKIKVEFARRECTNPDCRLSSFQAICPHCGSPTVIGKSGQKDINLAHMLSKASNNVGVRKVDEVKGVIGLISEDKLPEPLEKGILRAKNGVFTFKEGTIRHDSTDLPLTHFIPKEIGVTVPKLLEMGYTKDCYGEDIVSEDQIIELKVQDIVVSDNCGEYLVGVANFVDDLLERYYGMERFYNVKDKSDLIGHLIAGLAPHTSAGVLGRIVGFTKALGCYAHPYFHSAKRRNCDSDEDSVLLLLDALINFSKSYLPSTRGGSMDAPLVLSTRIDPEEIDDESHNLDIFERFPLEFFERSQEPLKPADMLDLVDNVSMHLGTDKQYHDLMFSHHTSSIHAGPKVCLYKRLGSMKEKVEAQINLAELIRAVDQRGVVEGVLSSHFLPDIMGNSRAFSKQKVRCPKCGAKYRRMPLTGKCKCGGDLILSVSKGSVIKYLEISQNLVNRYPVSHYLEQRLEIQEFGINSLFESDKSKQSSLDVFFGK
;
A
#
# COMPACT_ATOMS: atom_id res chain seq x y z
N LYS A 1 -27.95 -9.02 2.03
CA LYS A 1 -26.85 -8.03 2.10
C LYS A 1 -26.10 -8.16 3.41
N ASP A 2 -26.79 -8.11 4.54
CA ASP A 2 -26.19 -8.32 5.87
C ASP A 2 -25.54 -9.71 6.02
N GLU A 3 -26.14 -10.79 5.52
CA GLU A 3 -25.51 -12.12 5.51
C GLU A 3 -24.23 -12.19 4.64
N LEU A 4 -24.19 -11.53 3.49
CA LEU A 4 -22.99 -11.47 2.63
C LEU A 4 -21.87 -10.65 3.29
N PHE A 5 -22.23 -9.59 4.01
CA PHE A 5 -21.31 -8.79 4.82
C PHE A 5 -20.78 -9.58 6.02
N GLU A 6 -21.64 -10.28 6.74
CA GLU A 6 -21.31 -11.17 7.86
C GLU A 6 -20.50 -12.41 7.45
N HIS A 7 -20.52 -12.82 6.18
CA HIS A 7 -19.66 -13.90 5.70
C HIS A 7 -18.36 -13.43 5.06
N SER A 8 -18.21 -12.12 4.82
CA SER A 8 -17.02 -11.56 4.20
C SER A 8 -15.87 -11.33 5.21
N LYS A 9 -14.77 -12.08 5.04
CA LYS A 9 -13.61 -12.07 5.96
C LYS A 9 -12.94 -10.69 6.07
N TYR A 10 -13.02 -9.84 5.05
CA TYR A 10 -12.34 -8.54 5.06
C TYR A 10 -13.06 -7.49 5.92
N ALA A 11 -14.40 -7.61 6.06
CA ALA A 11 -15.28 -6.69 6.76
C ALA A 11 -15.44 -6.97 8.26
N HIS A 12 -15.02 -8.13 8.76
CA HIS A 12 -15.14 -8.51 10.18
C HIS A 12 -14.28 -7.66 11.14
N ASP A 13 -13.07 -7.27 10.71
CA ASP A 13 -12.09 -6.59 11.58
C ASP A 13 -11.98 -5.09 11.26
N ILE A 14 -13.07 -4.32 11.41
CA ILE A 14 -13.05 -2.87 11.16
C ILE A 14 -12.32 -2.14 12.30
N ILE A 15 -11.02 -1.99 12.15
CA ILE A 15 -10.18 -1.23 13.07
C ILE A 15 -10.43 0.27 12.85
N GLY A 16 -10.42 1.06 13.92
CA GLY A 16 -10.53 2.51 13.82
C GLY A 16 -9.34 3.13 13.05
N GLY A 17 -9.63 4.12 12.19
CA GLY A 17 -8.69 4.72 11.25
C GLY A 17 -8.40 3.85 10.02
N ARG A 18 -9.22 2.84 9.74
CA ARG A 18 -9.10 1.95 8.58
C ARG A 18 -10.44 1.91 7.84
N PRO A 19 -10.72 2.91 7.00
CA PRO A 19 -12.03 3.05 6.39
C PRO A 19 -12.40 1.88 5.48
N VAL A 20 -13.68 1.53 5.51
CA VAL A 20 -14.31 0.67 4.50
C VAL A 20 -14.61 1.57 3.31
N LEU A 21 -14.30 1.10 2.11
CA LEU A 21 -14.53 1.84 0.88
C LEU A 21 -15.69 1.23 0.07
N GLY A 22 -15.95 -0.07 0.23
CA GLY A 22 -17.11 -0.70 -0.38
C GLY A 22 -17.50 -1.98 0.36
N TYR A 23 -18.80 -2.18 0.53
CA TYR A 23 -19.37 -3.44 1.04
C TYR A 23 -19.31 -4.53 -0.05
N PRO A 24 -19.43 -5.82 0.31
CA PRO A 24 -19.25 -6.92 -0.64
C PRO A 24 -20.24 -6.83 -1.79
N SER A 25 -19.72 -6.83 -3.01
CA SER A 25 -20.50 -6.70 -4.26
C SER A 25 -21.47 -5.51 -4.28
N GLU A 26 -21.23 -4.46 -3.48
CA GLU A 26 -22.15 -3.33 -3.37
C GLU A 26 -21.95 -2.34 -4.53
N LYS A 27 -23.08 -1.92 -5.13
CA LYS A 27 -23.12 -1.02 -6.28
C LYS A 27 -22.48 0.33 -5.96
N GLY A 28 -21.56 0.78 -6.80
CA GLY A 28 -20.77 2.01 -6.56
C GLY A 28 -19.41 1.77 -5.89
N GLY A 29 -19.09 0.51 -5.55
CA GLY A 29 -17.74 0.10 -5.17
C GLY A 29 -16.76 0.20 -6.34
N PHE A 30 -15.59 -0.45 -6.20
CA PHE A 30 -14.66 -0.54 -7.32
C PHE A 30 -15.20 -1.48 -8.38
N ARG A 31 -15.27 -1.02 -9.63
CA ARG A 31 -15.62 -1.87 -10.77
C ARG A 31 -14.43 -2.75 -11.13
N LEU A 32 -14.65 -4.05 -11.27
CA LEU A 32 -13.61 -4.98 -11.70
C LEU A 32 -13.27 -4.74 -13.19
N ARG A 33 -12.02 -4.44 -13.49
CA ARG A 33 -11.47 -4.42 -14.86
C ARG A 33 -10.30 -5.39 -14.94
N TYR A 34 -10.35 -6.34 -15.87
CA TYR A 34 -9.26 -7.27 -16.08
C TYR A 34 -8.11 -6.58 -16.80
N GLY A 35 -6.90 -6.78 -16.28
CA GLY A 35 -5.71 -6.28 -16.91
C GLY A 35 -4.54 -6.14 -15.96
N ARG A 36 -3.40 -5.88 -16.56
CA ARG A 36 -2.14 -5.67 -15.87
C ARG A 36 -1.46 -4.44 -16.45
N SER A 37 -1.06 -3.52 -15.57
CA SER A 37 -0.12 -2.44 -15.88
C SER A 37 1.30 -2.83 -15.47
N ARG A 38 2.28 -2.08 -15.95
CA ARG A 38 3.70 -2.30 -15.63
C ARG A 38 4.03 -2.32 -14.14
N ASN A 39 3.22 -1.68 -13.30
CA ASN A 39 3.37 -1.58 -11.85
C ASN A 39 2.38 -2.46 -11.05
N THR A 40 1.62 -3.34 -11.70
CA THR A 40 0.64 -4.26 -11.06
C THR A 40 1.01 -5.73 -11.27
N GLY A 41 0.27 -6.63 -10.59
CA GLY A 41 0.56 -8.06 -10.50
C GLY A 41 1.20 -8.41 -9.15
N LEU A 42 1.47 -9.70 -8.88
CA LEU A 42 2.05 -10.16 -7.61
C LEU A 42 1.32 -9.59 -6.37
N ALA A 43 0.00 -9.70 -6.36
CA ALA A 43 -0.93 -9.13 -5.38
C ALA A 43 -1.03 -7.60 -5.37
N THR A 44 -0.55 -6.87 -6.38
CA THR A 44 -0.77 -5.42 -6.52
C THR A 44 -1.83 -5.11 -7.58
N MET A 45 -2.74 -4.19 -7.26
CA MET A 45 -3.85 -3.78 -8.12
C MET A 45 -3.78 -2.29 -8.47
N GLY A 46 -4.22 -1.97 -9.69
CA GLY A 46 -4.24 -0.60 -10.18
C GLY A 46 -5.52 0.14 -9.76
N VAL A 47 -5.38 1.38 -9.32
CA VAL A 47 -6.50 2.28 -9.03
C VAL A 47 -6.23 3.64 -9.66
N HIS A 48 -7.29 4.30 -10.14
CA HIS A 48 -7.16 5.61 -10.73
C HIS A 48 -6.64 6.64 -9.69
N PRO A 49 -5.61 7.44 -10.01
CA PRO A 49 -5.02 8.39 -9.06
C PRO A 49 -6.00 9.44 -8.54
N ALA A 50 -7.01 9.82 -9.32
CA ALA A 50 -8.07 10.73 -8.88
C ALA A 50 -8.90 10.14 -7.72
N THR A 51 -9.17 8.83 -7.74
CA THR A 51 -9.82 8.12 -6.63
C THR A 51 -8.94 8.16 -5.40
N MET A 52 -7.64 7.90 -5.54
CA MET A 52 -6.71 7.95 -4.42
C MET A 52 -6.67 9.35 -3.76
N GLU A 53 -6.64 10.41 -4.58
CA GLU A 53 -6.61 11.81 -4.12
C GLU A 53 -7.90 12.26 -3.43
N LEU A 54 -9.06 11.78 -3.90
CA LEU A 54 -10.35 12.05 -3.27
C LEU A 54 -10.49 11.35 -1.92
N LEU A 55 -10.12 10.06 -1.85
CA LEU A 55 -10.27 9.26 -0.64
C LEU A 55 -9.24 9.63 0.43
N GLU A 56 -8.05 10.10 0.04
CA GLU A 56 -6.88 10.47 0.88
C GLU A 56 -6.27 9.36 1.75
N PHE A 57 -7.04 8.33 2.10
CA PHE A 57 -6.57 7.16 2.83
C PHE A 57 -5.80 6.18 1.95
N LEU A 58 -5.90 6.32 0.62
CA LEU A 58 -5.08 5.58 -0.34
C LEU A 58 -3.87 6.41 -0.75
N ALA A 59 -2.70 5.85 -0.51
CA ALA A 59 -1.43 6.30 -1.08
C ALA A 59 -0.78 5.15 -1.84
N VAL A 60 0.20 5.46 -2.68
CA VAL A 60 0.94 4.43 -3.42
C VAL A 60 1.59 3.44 -2.43
N GLY A 61 1.22 2.16 -2.56
CA GLY A 61 1.63 1.08 -1.66
C GLY A 61 0.79 0.90 -0.39
N THR A 62 -0.31 1.63 -0.24
CA THR A 62 -1.29 1.33 0.82
C THR A 62 -1.91 -0.04 0.57
N GLN A 63 -2.03 -0.85 1.63
CA GLN A 63 -2.73 -2.12 1.54
C GLN A 63 -4.24 -1.86 1.47
N LEU A 64 -4.91 -2.53 0.55
CA LEU A 64 -6.34 -2.80 0.62
C LEU A 64 -6.55 -4.25 1.03
N LYS A 65 -7.59 -4.49 1.83
CA LYS A 65 -8.19 -5.81 1.97
C LYS A 65 -9.40 -5.85 1.06
N ILE A 66 -9.45 -6.89 0.24
CA ILE A 66 -10.42 -7.05 -0.84
C ILE A 66 -11.33 -8.26 -0.56
N GLU A 67 -12.51 -8.25 -1.18
CA GLU A 67 -13.43 -9.38 -1.17
C GLU A 67 -12.90 -10.54 -2.03
N ARG A 68 -12.44 -10.22 -3.26
CA ARG A 68 -11.98 -11.15 -4.31
C ARG A 68 -10.97 -10.43 -5.22
N PRO A 69 -10.09 -11.16 -5.95
CA PRO A 69 -9.83 -12.60 -5.83
C PRO A 69 -8.95 -13.00 -4.64
N GLY A 70 -8.20 -12.05 -4.03
CA GLY A 70 -7.28 -12.30 -2.93
C GLY A 70 -7.80 -11.85 -1.55
N LYS A 71 -6.91 -11.84 -0.54
CA LYS A 71 -7.19 -11.34 0.82
C LYS A 71 -6.71 -9.91 1.06
N GLY A 72 -5.68 -9.51 0.33
CA GLY A 72 -5.07 -8.20 0.45
C GLY A 72 -4.23 -7.91 -0.76
N ASN A 73 -4.07 -6.63 -1.05
CA ASN A 73 -3.31 -6.14 -2.17
C ASN A 73 -2.69 -4.78 -1.85
N CYS A 74 -1.57 -4.42 -2.46
CA CYS A 74 -1.16 -3.03 -2.53
C CYS A 74 -1.91 -2.31 -3.65
N VAL A 75 -2.11 -1.00 -3.50
CA VAL A 75 -2.63 -0.13 -4.57
C VAL A 75 -1.54 0.71 -5.20
N VAL A 76 -1.58 0.81 -6.53
CA VAL A 76 -0.67 1.63 -7.34
C VAL A 76 -1.46 2.46 -8.35
N PRO A 77 -0.91 3.59 -8.83
CA PRO A 77 -1.60 4.47 -9.76
C PRO A 77 -1.61 3.90 -11.18
N VAL A 78 -2.80 3.83 -11.77
CA VAL A 78 -3.03 3.57 -13.20
C VAL A 78 -4.04 4.58 -13.70
N ASP A 79 -3.64 5.50 -14.57
CA ASP A 79 -4.48 6.60 -15.06
C ASP A 79 -5.15 6.34 -16.41
N SER A 80 -4.91 5.17 -17.01
CA SER A 80 -5.61 4.73 -18.22
C SER A 80 -7.02 4.17 -17.95
N ILE A 81 -7.34 3.84 -16.70
CA ILE A 81 -8.64 3.26 -16.31
C ILE A 81 -9.63 4.34 -15.83
N GLU A 82 -10.92 4.02 -15.72
CA GLU A 82 -11.92 5.02 -15.34
C GLU A 82 -11.77 5.50 -13.88
N GLY A 83 -11.81 6.81 -13.70
CA GLY A 83 -11.82 7.46 -12.39
C GLY A 83 -13.15 7.41 -11.66
N PRO A 84 -13.26 8.08 -10.50
CA PRO A 84 -14.46 8.09 -9.70
C PRO A 84 -15.52 9.04 -10.29
N THR A 85 -16.79 8.72 -10.07
CA THR A 85 -17.93 9.58 -10.41
C THR A 85 -18.50 10.18 -9.13
N VAL A 86 -18.58 11.51 -9.09
CA VAL A 86 -18.97 12.26 -7.89
C VAL A 86 -20.15 13.19 -8.13
N LYS A 87 -20.91 13.42 -7.08
CA LYS A 87 -21.95 14.45 -6.99
C LYS A 87 -21.43 15.62 -6.18
N LEU A 88 -21.53 16.81 -6.75
CA LEU A 88 -21.10 18.06 -6.11
C LEU A 88 -22.25 18.73 -5.34
N LYS A 89 -21.92 19.69 -4.47
CA LYS A 89 -22.86 20.55 -3.74
C LYS A 89 -23.80 21.34 -4.67
N SER A 90 -23.39 21.60 -5.91
CA SER A 90 -24.23 22.19 -6.95
C SER A 90 -25.33 21.25 -7.45
N GLY A 91 -25.24 19.95 -7.16
CA GLY A 91 -26.09 18.90 -7.73
C GLY A 91 -25.58 18.34 -9.07
N GLU A 92 -24.47 18.88 -9.59
CA GLU A 92 -23.74 18.37 -10.75
C GLU A 92 -23.16 16.98 -10.47
N VAL A 93 -23.27 16.09 -11.45
CA VAL A 93 -22.61 14.79 -11.48
C VAL A 93 -21.54 14.80 -12.56
N ARG A 94 -20.33 14.39 -12.20
CA ARG A 94 -19.17 14.36 -13.10
C ARG A 94 -18.24 13.20 -12.78
N ARG A 95 -17.62 12.63 -13.82
CA ARG A 95 -16.48 11.72 -13.69
C ARG A 95 -15.19 12.53 -13.58
N LEU A 96 -14.22 12.00 -12.83
CA LEU A 96 -12.96 12.67 -12.57
C LEU A 96 -11.79 11.86 -13.14
N ASP A 97 -11.34 12.26 -14.33
CA ASP A 97 -10.30 11.55 -15.08
C ASP A 97 -8.89 12.13 -14.84
N SER A 98 -8.70 13.01 -13.85
CA SER A 98 -7.37 13.52 -13.49
C SER A 98 -7.23 13.93 -12.03
N ILE A 99 -5.98 13.90 -11.53
CA ILE A 99 -5.64 14.29 -10.16
C ILE A 99 -5.90 15.79 -9.93
N GLU A 100 -5.56 16.62 -10.92
CA GLU A 100 -5.78 18.07 -10.82
C GLU A 100 -7.25 18.39 -10.63
N ASP A 101 -8.09 17.67 -11.35
CA ASP A 101 -9.53 17.85 -11.27
C ASP A 101 -10.09 17.37 -9.93
N ALA A 102 -9.65 16.19 -9.46
CA ALA A 102 -9.98 15.70 -8.12
C ALA A 102 -9.65 16.72 -7.02
N ARG A 103 -8.47 17.37 -7.08
CA ARG A 103 -8.08 18.41 -6.11
C ARG A 103 -8.99 19.63 -6.13
N LYS A 104 -9.45 20.06 -7.31
CA LYS A 104 -10.32 21.23 -7.48
C LYS A 104 -11.71 21.00 -6.87
N VAL A 105 -12.25 19.79 -7.00
CA VAL A 105 -13.63 19.48 -6.60
C VAL A 105 -13.76 18.89 -5.20
N LYS A 106 -12.69 18.36 -4.60
CA LYS A 106 -12.68 17.66 -3.30
C LYS A 106 -13.53 18.30 -2.20
N GLY A 107 -13.38 19.60 -1.94
CA GLY A 107 -14.16 20.31 -0.89
C GLY A 107 -15.65 20.55 -1.24
N LYS A 108 -16.06 20.22 -2.45
CA LYS A 108 -17.40 20.39 -3.00
C LYS A 108 -18.13 19.06 -3.21
N VAL A 109 -17.48 17.92 -3.00
CA VAL A 109 -18.11 16.60 -3.11
C VAL A 109 -19.11 16.39 -1.97
N VAL A 110 -20.30 15.91 -2.33
CA VAL A 110 -21.37 15.52 -1.39
C VAL A 110 -21.48 14.00 -1.31
N GLU A 111 -21.33 13.33 -2.45
CA GLU A 111 -21.45 11.88 -2.55
C GLU A 111 -20.50 11.38 -3.64
N ILE A 112 -19.80 10.28 -3.37
CA ILE A 112 -19.05 9.50 -4.32
C ILE A 112 -19.96 8.36 -4.76
N LEU A 113 -20.49 8.49 -5.98
CA LEU A 113 -21.45 7.54 -6.55
C LEU A 113 -20.74 6.24 -6.96
N PHE A 114 -19.56 6.38 -7.55
CA PHE A 114 -18.71 5.27 -8.00
C PHE A 114 -17.25 5.56 -7.65
N LEU A 115 -16.55 4.57 -7.11
CA LEU A 115 -15.12 4.68 -6.83
C LEU A 115 -14.24 4.64 -8.10
N GLY A 116 -14.80 4.18 -9.22
CA GLY A 116 -14.08 3.95 -10.47
C GLY A 116 -13.56 2.52 -10.59
N ASP A 117 -12.56 2.33 -11.44
CA ASP A 117 -12.03 1.01 -11.77
C ASP A 117 -10.98 0.53 -10.76
N MET A 118 -10.96 -0.79 -10.57
CA MET A 118 -9.83 -1.52 -10.00
C MET A 118 -9.31 -2.50 -11.05
N LEU A 119 -8.07 -2.27 -11.47
CA LEU A 119 -7.38 -3.10 -12.44
C LEU A 119 -6.80 -4.33 -11.74
N VAL A 120 -7.26 -5.52 -12.13
CA VAL A 120 -6.88 -6.80 -11.55
C VAL A 120 -6.31 -7.73 -12.61
N ALA A 121 -5.08 -8.20 -12.38
CA ALA A 121 -4.42 -9.17 -13.24
C ALA A 121 -5.14 -10.53 -13.18
N PHE A 122 -5.20 -11.23 -14.31
CA PHE A 122 -5.78 -12.58 -14.38
C PHE A 122 -4.99 -13.56 -13.50
N GLY A 123 -3.67 -13.42 -13.44
CA GLY A 123 -2.79 -14.16 -12.54
C GLY A 123 -3.25 -14.22 -11.07
N GLU A 124 -3.91 -13.16 -10.59
CA GLU A 124 -4.45 -13.12 -9.23
C GLU A 124 -5.64 -14.08 -9.03
N PHE A 125 -6.48 -14.23 -10.05
CA PHE A 125 -7.56 -15.21 -10.05
C PHE A 125 -7.00 -16.63 -10.11
N LEU A 126 -5.99 -16.86 -10.96
CA LEU A 126 -5.32 -18.14 -11.09
C LEU A 126 -4.66 -18.58 -9.77
N ARG A 127 -3.89 -17.70 -9.13
CA ARG A 127 -3.23 -17.98 -7.85
C ARG A 127 -4.22 -18.31 -6.73
N ASN A 128 -5.29 -17.53 -6.61
CA ASN A 128 -6.28 -17.70 -5.55
C ASN A 128 -7.36 -18.74 -5.89
N ASN A 129 -7.30 -19.32 -7.09
CA ASN A 129 -8.27 -20.26 -7.65
C ASN A 129 -9.73 -19.77 -7.45
N GLN A 130 -9.95 -18.48 -7.69
CA GLN A 130 -11.27 -17.88 -7.62
C GLN A 130 -11.96 -18.00 -8.98
N PRO A 131 -13.24 -18.38 -9.04
CA PRO A 131 -13.99 -18.34 -10.29
C PRO A 131 -13.89 -16.97 -10.95
N MET A 132 -13.85 -16.97 -12.28
CA MET A 132 -13.94 -15.76 -13.08
C MET A 132 -15.20 -14.99 -12.73
N LEU A 133 -15.08 -13.68 -12.77
CA LEU A 133 -16.18 -12.75 -12.54
C LEU A 133 -16.42 -12.04 -13.87
N GLY A 134 -17.66 -11.66 -14.17
CA GLY A 134 -17.98 -11.00 -15.43
C GLY A 134 -17.12 -9.76 -15.66
N ALA A 135 -16.36 -9.74 -16.76
CA ALA A 135 -15.58 -8.59 -17.17
C ALA A 135 -16.50 -7.38 -17.42
N CYS A 136 -16.06 -6.19 -17.00
CA CYS A 136 -16.76 -4.95 -17.31
C CYS A 136 -16.71 -4.63 -18.80
N TRP A 137 -17.74 -3.96 -19.31
CA TRP A 137 -17.66 -3.33 -20.63
C TRP A 137 -16.67 -2.16 -20.59
N CYS A 138 -15.55 -2.31 -21.29
CA CYS A 138 -14.42 -1.39 -21.33
C CYS A 138 -13.85 -1.27 -22.75
N GLU A 139 -12.99 -0.28 -22.96
CA GLU A 139 -12.45 0.08 -24.28
C GLU A 139 -11.67 -1.08 -24.91
N GLU A 140 -10.95 -1.87 -24.12
CA GLU A 140 -10.20 -3.04 -24.62
C GLU A 140 -11.13 -4.07 -25.25
N TRP A 141 -12.24 -4.39 -24.58
CA TRP A 141 -13.22 -5.34 -25.10
C TRP A 141 -13.92 -4.79 -26.35
N TRP A 142 -14.27 -3.50 -26.34
CA TRP A 142 -14.87 -2.86 -27.51
C TRP A 142 -13.94 -2.91 -28.75
N ILE A 143 -12.65 -2.61 -28.58
CA ILE A 143 -11.66 -2.71 -29.67
C ILE A 143 -11.56 -4.15 -30.19
N GLU A 144 -11.57 -5.14 -29.31
CA GLU A 144 -11.55 -6.55 -29.73
C GLU A 144 -12.82 -6.96 -30.50
N THR A 145 -13.98 -6.40 -30.16
CA THR A 145 -15.21 -6.64 -30.97
C THR A 145 -15.08 -6.06 -32.38
N ILE A 146 -14.46 -4.88 -32.55
CA ILE A 146 -14.19 -4.29 -33.86
C ILE A 146 -13.17 -5.14 -34.62
N ARG A 147 -12.07 -5.53 -33.97
CA ARG A 147 -11.00 -6.35 -34.56
C ARG A 147 -11.52 -7.67 -35.12
N ASN A 148 -12.51 -8.27 -34.44
CA ASN A 148 -13.14 -9.53 -34.85
C ASN A 148 -14.40 -9.33 -35.72
N SER A 149 -14.78 -8.10 -36.05
CA SER A 149 -15.89 -7.85 -36.96
C SER A 149 -15.57 -8.29 -38.39
N GLN A 150 -16.58 -8.77 -39.11
CA GLN A 150 -16.41 -9.22 -40.51
C GLN A 150 -15.84 -8.11 -41.40
N LYS A 151 -16.24 -6.86 -41.14
CA LYS A 151 -15.80 -5.70 -41.92
C LYS A 151 -14.32 -5.40 -41.68
N TYR A 152 -13.87 -5.30 -40.43
CA TYR A 152 -12.46 -5.02 -40.15
C TYR A 152 -11.55 -6.16 -40.64
N GLN A 153 -11.99 -7.41 -40.54
CA GLN A 153 -11.26 -8.54 -41.10
C GLN A 153 -11.11 -8.48 -42.63
N SER A 154 -12.06 -7.82 -43.33
CA SER A 154 -12.00 -7.61 -44.77
C SER A 154 -11.14 -6.42 -45.21
N PHE A 155 -10.65 -5.59 -44.28
CA PHE A 155 -9.81 -4.44 -44.60
C PHE A 155 -8.45 -4.89 -45.15
N THR A 156 -7.99 -4.14 -46.16
CA THR A 156 -6.61 -4.19 -46.67
C THR A 156 -5.63 -3.66 -45.62
N ASP A 157 -4.34 -3.94 -45.79
CA ASP A 157 -3.31 -3.48 -44.85
C ASP A 157 -3.26 -1.94 -44.78
N GLU A 158 -3.45 -1.24 -45.91
CA GLU A 158 -3.55 0.23 -45.96
C GLU A 158 -4.77 0.77 -45.18
N GLU A 159 -5.91 0.09 -45.26
CA GLU A 159 -7.11 0.47 -44.51
C GLU A 159 -6.95 0.21 -43.00
N LYS A 160 -6.22 -0.83 -42.62
CA LYS A 160 -5.88 -1.11 -41.22
C LYS A 160 -4.90 -0.10 -40.65
N GLU A 161 -3.92 0.34 -41.44
CA GLU A 161 -3.02 1.44 -41.06
C GLU A 161 -3.79 2.77 -40.92
N ALA A 162 -4.76 3.04 -41.80
CA ALA A 162 -5.60 4.23 -41.72
C ALA A 162 -6.60 4.18 -40.55
N PHE A 163 -7.11 2.99 -40.20
CA PHE A 163 -8.01 2.74 -39.08
C PHE A 163 -7.26 2.04 -37.93
N ASP A 164 -6.25 2.74 -37.42
CA ASP A 164 -5.42 2.25 -36.32
C ASP A 164 -6.25 2.08 -35.03
N LEU A 165 -6.46 0.82 -34.63
CA LEU A 165 -7.19 0.45 -33.42
C LEU A 165 -6.49 0.91 -32.14
N ASP A 166 -5.19 1.13 -32.16
CA ASP A 166 -4.43 1.49 -30.95
C ASP A 166 -4.65 2.97 -30.62
N SER A 167 -4.72 3.80 -31.65
CA SER A 167 -5.15 5.19 -31.51
C SER A 167 -6.56 5.32 -30.93
N LEU A 168 -7.46 4.36 -31.20
CA LEU A 168 -8.84 4.38 -30.73
C LEU A 168 -8.97 4.21 -29.22
N GLN A 169 -8.02 3.53 -28.56
CA GLN A 169 -8.10 3.32 -27.11
C GLN A 169 -7.94 4.61 -26.30
N THR A 170 -7.27 5.62 -26.88
CA THR A 170 -6.98 6.89 -26.20
C THR A 170 -7.74 8.08 -26.81
N LYS A 171 -8.34 7.90 -27.99
CA LYS A 171 -9.11 8.94 -28.67
C LYS A 171 -10.43 9.18 -27.93
N LYS A 172 -10.78 10.46 -27.74
CA LYS A 172 -12.14 10.86 -27.33
C LYS A 172 -13.07 10.80 -28.52
N PHE A 173 -14.16 10.05 -28.41
CA PHE A 173 -15.15 9.92 -29.47
C PHE A 173 -16.27 10.94 -29.28
N SER A 174 -16.76 11.50 -30.38
CA SER A 174 -18.11 12.06 -30.39
C SER A 174 -19.14 10.93 -30.41
N VAL A 175 -20.36 11.20 -29.92
CA VAL A 175 -21.43 10.19 -29.95
C VAL A 175 -21.75 9.74 -31.38
N GLU A 176 -21.69 10.64 -32.36
CA GLU A 176 -21.93 10.29 -33.77
C GLU A 176 -20.89 9.33 -34.32
N GLU A 177 -19.61 9.53 -33.99
CA GLU A 177 -18.55 8.60 -34.38
C GLU A 177 -18.77 7.24 -33.74
N ALA A 178 -19.15 7.19 -32.46
CA ALA A 178 -19.43 5.94 -31.76
C ALA A 178 -20.60 5.16 -32.40
N PHE A 179 -21.71 5.84 -32.72
CA PHE A 179 -22.85 5.21 -33.40
C PHE A 179 -22.52 4.82 -34.85
N LYS A 180 -21.75 5.63 -35.58
CA LYS A 180 -21.26 5.27 -36.93
C LYS A 180 -20.45 3.98 -36.88
N ILE A 181 -19.53 3.84 -35.92
CA ILE A 181 -18.73 2.61 -35.76
C ILE A 181 -19.63 1.42 -35.39
N THR A 182 -20.58 1.63 -34.48
CA THR A 182 -21.57 0.62 -34.07
C THR A 182 -22.34 0.08 -35.28
N GLU A 183 -22.86 0.97 -36.13
CA GLU A 183 -23.60 0.61 -37.35
C GLU A 183 -22.70 0.02 -38.43
N GLU A 184 -21.51 0.59 -38.63
CA GLU A 184 -20.59 0.24 -39.71
C GLU A 184 -19.96 -1.13 -39.51
N PHE A 185 -19.57 -1.46 -38.28
CA PHE A 185 -18.91 -2.70 -37.92
C PHE A 185 -19.85 -3.72 -37.25
N ASN A 186 -21.11 -3.35 -36.99
CA ASN A 186 -22.11 -4.17 -36.30
C ASN A 186 -21.59 -4.67 -34.94
N VAL A 187 -21.11 -3.74 -34.12
CA VAL A 187 -20.54 -3.99 -32.78
C VAL A 187 -21.36 -3.25 -31.71
N PRO A 188 -21.27 -3.63 -30.43
CA PRO A 188 -21.98 -2.92 -29.37
C PRO A 188 -21.50 -1.47 -29.19
N LEU A 189 -22.36 -0.64 -28.60
CA LEU A 189 -22.08 0.79 -28.38
C LEU A 189 -20.85 1.00 -27.49
N HIS A 190 -20.06 2.04 -27.79
CA HIS A 190 -18.85 2.41 -27.06
C HIS A 190 -19.08 2.53 -25.52
N PRO A 191 -18.16 2.02 -24.68
CA PRO A 191 -18.29 2.04 -23.22
C PRO A 191 -18.51 3.41 -22.57
N GLU A 192 -17.93 4.47 -23.13
CA GLU A 192 -18.12 5.86 -22.64
C GLU A 192 -19.59 6.31 -22.69
N TYR A 193 -20.33 5.86 -23.70
CA TYR A 193 -21.73 6.19 -23.93
C TYR A 193 -22.70 5.15 -23.39
N THR A 194 -22.18 4.11 -22.72
CA THR A 194 -22.96 3.11 -22.00
C THR A 194 -22.98 3.47 -20.51
N TYR A 195 -24.12 3.27 -19.84
CA TYR A 195 -24.32 3.64 -18.43
C TYR A 195 -24.56 2.40 -17.55
N TYR A 196 -24.62 2.59 -16.23
CA TYR A 196 -24.86 1.51 -15.27
C TYR A 196 -26.34 1.10 -15.22
N TYR A 197 -26.89 0.59 -16.33
CA TYR A 197 -28.30 0.24 -16.46
C TYR A 197 -28.73 -0.87 -15.48
N ASN A 198 -27.86 -1.84 -15.19
CA ASN A 198 -28.17 -2.89 -14.21
C ASN A 198 -28.10 -2.41 -12.74
N ASP A 199 -27.67 -1.17 -12.50
CA ASP A 199 -27.68 -0.59 -11.16
C ASP A 199 -29.08 -0.14 -10.72
N ILE A 200 -29.97 0.17 -11.67
CA ILE A 200 -31.35 0.62 -11.44
C ILE A 200 -32.35 -0.55 -11.46
N SER A 201 -33.56 -0.33 -10.94
CA SER A 201 -34.66 -1.31 -11.04
C SER A 201 -35.47 -1.14 -12.32
N ILE A 202 -36.26 -2.16 -12.70
CA ILE A 202 -37.18 -2.08 -13.84
C ILE A 202 -38.19 -0.92 -13.64
N LYS A 203 -38.64 -0.70 -12.40
CA LYS A 203 -39.50 0.43 -12.07
C LYS A 203 -38.82 1.76 -12.34
N ASP A 204 -37.56 1.91 -11.95
CA ASP A 204 -36.79 3.12 -12.23
C ASP A 204 -36.63 3.35 -13.74
N LEU A 205 -36.46 2.28 -14.54
CA LEU A 205 -36.41 2.39 -16.00
C LEU A 205 -37.72 2.96 -16.57
N VAL A 206 -38.87 2.47 -16.11
CA VAL A 206 -40.20 2.96 -16.53
C VAL A 206 -40.37 4.44 -16.15
N ASP A 207 -40.08 4.77 -14.90
CA ASP A 207 -40.21 6.14 -14.37
C ASP A 207 -39.28 7.11 -15.12
N LEU A 208 -38.08 6.67 -15.50
CA LEU A 208 -37.12 7.44 -16.30
C LEU A 208 -37.60 7.61 -17.74
N SER A 209 -38.11 6.56 -18.40
CA SER A 209 -38.63 6.65 -19.77
C SER A 209 -39.77 7.65 -19.87
N GLN A 210 -40.74 7.59 -18.94
CA GLN A 210 -41.86 8.54 -18.88
C GLN A 210 -41.40 9.99 -18.67
N TRP A 211 -40.31 10.20 -17.92
CA TRP A 211 -39.76 11.53 -17.71
C TRP A 211 -39.04 12.05 -18.97
N LEU A 212 -38.28 11.20 -19.67
CA LEU A 212 -37.62 11.55 -20.93
C LEU A 212 -38.63 11.79 -22.06
N ASP A 213 -39.78 11.13 -22.04
CA ASP A 213 -40.85 11.32 -23.02
C ASP A 213 -41.34 12.78 -23.09
N THR A 214 -41.22 13.54 -22.01
CA THR A 214 -41.60 14.97 -21.96
C THR A 214 -40.78 15.87 -22.89
N ARG A 215 -39.61 15.40 -23.35
CA ARG A 215 -38.68 16.16 -24.22
C ARG A 215 -38.19 15.34 -25.41
N ARG A 216 -39.02 14.42 -25.92
CA ARG A 216 -38.72 13.60 -27.11
C ARG A 216 -38.40 14.43 -28.36
N ASP A 217 -38.95 15.63 -28.48
CA ASP A 217 -38.70 16.57 -29.58
C ASP A 217 -37.23 17.04 -29.67
N TYR A 218 -36.44 16.79 -28.62
CA TYR A 218 -35.00 17.07 -28.60
C TYR A 218 -34.22 16.36 -29.72
N LEU A 219 -34.56 15.11 -30.08
CA LEU A 219 -33.88 14.40 -31.17
C LEU A 219 -34.17 15.02 -32.55
N GLU A 220 -35.35 15.63 -32.73
CA GLU A 220 -35.75 16.24 -34.00
C GLU A 220 -35.18 17.66 -34.16
N LYS A 221 -35.03 18.42 -33.07
CA LYS A 221 -34.66 19.85 -33.11
C LYS A 221 -33.39 20.19 -32.33
N GLY A 222 -33.26 19.67 -31.12
CA GLY A 222 -32.20 20.05 -30.17
C GLY A 222 -30.82 19.50 -30.55
N TYR A 223 -30.77 18.25 -31.00
CA TYR A 223 -29.50 17.63 -31.40
C TYR A 223 -28.88 18.29 -32.64
N GLN A 224 -29.69 18.58 -33.67
CA GLN A 224 -29.23 19.24 -34.90
C GLN A 224 -28.75 20.68 -34.67
N ASN A 225 -29.27 21.34 -33.63
CA ASN A 225 -28.88 22.70 -33.24
C ASN A 225 -27.70 22.73 -32.26
N GLY A 226 -27.23 21.57 -31.78
CA GLY A 226 -26.09 21.45 -30.87
C GLY A 226 -26.37 21.90 -29.43
N GLU A 227 -27.63 21.92 -29.00
CA GLU A 227 -28.05 22.36 -27.66
C GLU A 227 -28.02 21.20 -26.66
N ASP A 228 -27.82 21.49 -25.37
CA ASP A 228 -27.92 20.50 -24.29
C ASP A 228 -29.39 20.13 -23.99
N LEU A 229 -29.63 18.91 -23.49
CA LEU A 229 -30.98 18.49 -23.08
C LEU A 229 -31.31 19.07 -21.70
N GLU A 230 -32.33 19.91 -21.65
CA GLU A 230 -32.87 20.44 -20.39
C GLU A 230 -34.06 19.62 -19.89
N LEU A 231 -34.03 19.17 -18.65
CA LEU A 231 -35.16 18.53 -17.98
C LEU A 231 -35.52 19.26 -16.68
N ASP A 232 -36.80 19.38 -16.38
CA ASP A 232 -37.24 19.96 -15.10
C ASP A 232 -36.88 19.02 -13.95
N LEU A 233 -36.35 19.58 -12.85
CA LEU A 233 -35.92 18.80 -11.69
C LEU A 233 -37.07 17.98 -11.12
N SER A 234 -36.89 16.65 -11.11
CA SER A 234 -37.82 15.69 -10.52
C SER A 234 -37.05 14.61 -9.74
N TYR A 235 -37.77 13.72 -9.04
CA TYR A 235 -37.16 12.64 -8.26
C TYR A 235 -36.36 11.65 -9.13
N GLN A 236 -36.71 11.52 -10.42
CA GLN A 236 -36.00 10.71 -11.42
C GLN A 236 -34.54 11.16 -11.62
N LYS A 237 -34.16 12.37 -11.20
CA LYS A 237 -32.74 12.77 -11.15
C LYS A 237 -31.87 11.77 -10.38
N ARG A 238 -32.40 11.14 -9.31
CA ARG A 238 -31.65 10.13 -8.57
C ARG A 238 -31.33 8.91 -9.44
N ILE A 239 -32.19 8.57 -10.39
CA ILE A 239 -31.98 7.46 -11.32
C ILE A 239 -30.79 7.78 -12.23
N LEU A 240 -30.69 9.01 -12.75
CA LEU A 240 -29.51 9.46 -13.52
C LEU A 240 -28.21 9.39 -12.70
N GLU A 241 -28.26 9.77 -11.42
CA GLU A 241 -27.13 9.67 -10.49
C GLU A 241 -26.71 8.20 -10.29
N VAL A 242 -27.67 7.28 -10.13
CA VAL A 242 -27.40 5.85 -9.95
C VAL A 242 -26.86 5.23 -11.23
N MET A 243 -27.33 5.64 -12.40
CA MET A 243 -26.81 5.23 -13.71
C MET A 243 -25.41 5.80 -14.01
N GLY A 244 -24.90 6.72 -13.18
CA GLY A 244 -23.60 7.36 -13.37
C GLY A 244 -23.54 8.35 -14.53
N LEU A 245 -24.69 8.86 -14.99
CA LEU A 245 -24.76 9.80 -16.10
C LEU A 245 -24.32 11.20 -15.66
N CYS A 246 -23.32 11.75 -16.34
CA CYS A 246 -22.79 13.08 -16.04
C CYS A 246 -23.77 14.17 -16.50
N HIS A 247 -24.11 15.10 -15.61
CA HIS A 247 -25.07 16.17 -15.89
C HIS A 247 -24.84 17.38 -14.96
N LYS A 248 -25.23 18.57 -15.42
CA LYS A 248 -25.16 19.82 -14.67
C LYS A 248 -26.52 20.22 -14.12
N MET A 249 -26.50 21.18 -13.20
CA MET A 249 -27.69 21.77 -12.61
C MET A 249 -27.64 23.28 -12.79
N GLU A 250 -28.63 23.85 -13.49
CA GLU A 250 -28.79 25.29 -13.66
C GLU A 250 -30.26 25.67 -13.50
N ASN A 251 -30.57 26.75 -12.76
CA ASN A 251 -31.94 27.26 -12.59
C ASN A 251 -33.01 26.21 -12.22
N LYS A 252 -32.65 25.20 -11.40
CA LYS A 252 -33.50 24.04 -11.04
C LYS A 252 -33.87 23.13 -12.23
N LYS A 253 -33.08 23.15 -13.29
CA LYS A 253 -33.14 22.20 -14.40
C LYS A 253 -31.90 21.32 -14.40
N VAL A 254 -32.08 20.09 -14.87
CA VAL A 254 -31.03 19.13 -15.16
C VAL A 254 -30.58 19.37 -16.60
N LEU A 255 -29.30 19.66 -16.79
CA LEU A 255 -28.69 19.84 -18.11
C LEU A 255 -27.82 18.63 -18.43
N ILE A 256 -28.17 17.90 -19.48
CA ILE A 256 -27.40 16.76 -19.97
C ILE A 256 -26.68 17.19 -21.24
N ASP A 257 -25.36 16.96 -21.27
CA ASP A 257 -24.53 17.24 -22.44
C ASP A 257 -25.11 16.55 -23.69
N ARG A 258 -25.09 17.25 -24.82
CA ARG A 258 -25.67 16.77 -26.09
C ARG A 258 -25.25 15.35 -26.48
N ASN A 259 -24.00 14.96 -26.24
CA ASN A 259 -23.51 13.63 -26.62
C ASN A 259 -24.16 12.56 -25.74
N HIS A 260 -24.21 12.81 -24.44
CA HIS A 260 -24.84 11.91 -23.48
C HIS A 260 -26.37 11.88 -23.63
N ALA A 261 -26.99 13.02 -23.96
CA ALA A 261 -28.42 13.12 -24.21
C ALA A 261 -28.84 12.30 -25.44
N TYR A 262 -28.07 12.39 -26.53
CA TYR A 262 -28.31 11.59 -27.73
C TYR A 262 -28.25 10.08 -27.44
N SER A 263 -27.18 9.62 -26.79
CA SER A 263 -27.05 8.21 -26.40
C SER A 263 -28.20 7.76 -25.49
N LEU A 264 -28.54 8.56 -24.47
CA LEU A 264 -29.58 8.23 -23.50
C LEU A 264 -30.95 8.07 -24.17
N LEU A 265 -31.35 9.01 -25.03
CA LEU A 265 -32.64 9.00 -25.71
C LEU A 265 -32.74 7.91 -26.79
N LYS A 266 -31.64 7.58 -27.45
CA LYS A 266 -31.58 6.44 -28.40
C LYS A 266 -31.69 5.10 -27.68
N THR A 267 -31.09 5.00 -26.50
CA THR A 267 -31.08 3.76 -25.72
C THR A 267 -32.39 3.54 -24.97
N ILE A 268 -32.95 4.58 -24.34
CA ILE A 268 -34.23 4.51 -23.63
C ILE A 268 -35.33 5.04 -24.55
N ASN A 269 -35.72 4.23 -25.53
CA ASN A 269 -36.64 4.63 -26.60
C ASN A 269 -37.90 3.76 -26.66
N GLY A 270 -38.73 3.77 -25.61
CA GLY A 270 -39.97 2.97 -25.62
C GLY A 270 -40.76 2.98 -24.32
N ASP A 271 -41.95 2.36 -24.38
CA ASP A 271 -42.73 2.07 -23.18
C ASP A 271 -42.31 0.72 -22.57
N TYR A 272 -41.70 0.80 -21.39
CA TYR A 272 -41.21 -0.36 -20.65
C TYR A 272 -42.22 -0.90 -19.63
N SER A 273 -43.43 -0.33 -19.56
CA SER A 273 -44.43 -0.67 -18.52
C SER A 273 -44.82 -2.16 -18.53
N LYS A 274 -44.74 -2.83 -19.69
CA LYS A 274 -44.99 -4.28 -19.81
C LYS A 274 -44.05 -5.14 -18.95
N TYR A 275 -42.82 -4.68 -18.72
CA TYR A 275 -41.80 -5.40 -17.96
C TYR A 275 -41.98 -5.32 -16.44
N LEU A 276 -42.98 -4.59 -15.95
CA LEU A 276 -43.33 -4.57 -14.52
C LEU A 276 -44.06 -5.85 -14.07
N ALA A 277 -44.49 -6.70 -15.00
CA ALA A 277 -45.10 -7.98 -14.67
C ALA A 277 -44.10 -8.93 -14.00
N ASP A 278 -44.58 -9.76 -13.06
CA ASP A 278 -43.76 -10.67 -12.26
C ASP A 278 -42.92 -11.64 -13.11
N GLU A 279 -43.36 -11.95 -14.33
CA GLU A 279 -42.65 -12.83 -15.26
C GLU A 279 -41.28 -12.29 -15.70
N TYR A 280 -41.09 -10.96 -15.69
CA TYR A 280 -39.85 -10.30 -16.11
C TYR A 280 -38.93 -9.90 -14.94
N TYR A 281 -39.33 -10.17 -13.69
CA TYR A 281 -38.60 -9.73 -12.49
C TYR A 281 -37.13 -10.20 -12.43
N LYS A 282 -36.80 -11.31 -13.11
CA LYS A 282 -35.44 -11.87 -13.16
C LYS A 282 -34.58 -11.34 -14.32
N MET A 283 -35.17 -10.63 -15.27
CA MET A 283 -34.41 -10.07 -16.40
C MET A 283 -33.54 -8.91 -15.95
N LYS A 284 -32.37 -8.78 -16.57
CA LYS A 284 -31.53 -7.60 -16.36
C LYS A 284 -32.07 -6.43 -17.18
N VAL A 285 -31.85 -5.22 -16.69
CA VAL A 285 -32.32 -3.98 -17.34
C VAL A 285 -31.66 -3.82 -18.72
N VAL A 286 -30.39 -4.18 -18.86
CA VAL A 286 -29.67 -4.18 -20.15
C VAL A 286 -30.35 -5.09 -21.18
N ASP A 287 -30.76 -6.30 -20.78
CA ASP A 287 -31.42 -7.25 -21.68
C ASP A 287 -32.77 -6.70 -22.17
N ILE A 288 -33.54 -6.11 -21.26
CA ILE A 288 -34.81 -5.43 -21.57
C ILE A 288 -34.59 -4.28 -22.57
N ILE A 289 -33.54 -3.48 -22.37
CA ILE A 289 -33.23 -2.38 -23.29
C ILE A 289 -32.88 -2.93 -24.67
N ASN A 290 -31.97 -3.92 -24.75
CA ASN A 290 -31.53 -4.53 -26.01
C ASN A 290 -32.68 -5.11 -26.85
N GLU A 291 -33.75 -5.61 -26.23
CA GLU A 291 -34.94 -6.07 -26.96
C GLU A 291 -35.72 -4.95 -27.68
N ASN A 292 -35.50 -3.69 -27.31
CA ASN A 292 -36.29 -2.53 -27.78
C ASN A 292 -35.46 -1.50 -28.56
N ILE A 293 -34.20 -1.81 -28.91
CA ILE A 293 -33.31 -0.94 -29.70
C ILE A 293 -32.70 -1.68 -30.89
N ASP A 294 -32.28 -0.93 -31.90
CA ASP A 294 -31.73 -1.49 -33.17
C ASP A 294 -30.20 -1.75 -33.11
N PHE A 295 -29.59 -1.55 -31.95
CA PHE A 295 -28.15 -1.74 -31.71
C PHE A 295 -27.94 -2.45 -30.37
N GLU A 296 -26.74 -2.93 -30.09
CA GLU A 296 -26.46 -3.65 -28.84
C GLU A 296 -25.76 -2.76 -27.80
N ILE A 297 -26.17 -2.88 -26.54
CA ILE A 297 -25.44 -2.38 -25.37
C ILE A 297 -25.01 -3.55 -24.45
N LYS A 298 -23.86 -3.41 -23.80
CA LYS A 298 -23.33 -4.40 -22.85
C LYS A 298 -23.46 -3.93 -21.41
N ASP A 299 -23.36 -4.86 -20.47
CA ASP A 299 -23.35 -4.55 -19.04
C ASP A 299 -22.05 -3.84 -18.64
N LYS A 300 -22.17 -2.58 -18.22
CA LYS A 300 -21.03 -1.74 -17.87
C LYS A 300 -20.28 -2.21 -16.63
N ALA A 301 -20.96 -2.79 -15.64
CA ALA A 301 -20.33 -3.23 -14.40
C ALA A 301 -21.03 -4.49 -13.84
N PRO A 302 -20.74 -5.67 -14.40
CA PRO A 302 -21.28 -6.93 -13.90
C PRO A 302 -20.83 -7.24 -12.47
N CYS A 303 -19.65 -6.74 -12.07
CA CYS A 303 -19.05 -7.03 -10.78
C CYS A 303 -18.44 -5.79 -10.11
N TYR A 304 -18.71 -5.65 -8.81
CA TYR A 304 -18.08 -4.68 -7.91
C TYR A 304 -17.27 -5.40 -6.84
N ILE A 305 -16.09 -4.87 -6.50
CA ILE A 305 -15.21 -5.42 -5.49
C ILE A 305 -15.36 -4.63 -4.19
N GLY A 306 -15.76 -5.34 -3.14
CA GLY A 306 -15.77 -4.82 -1.77
C GLY A 306 -14.35 -4.62 -1.24
N THR A 307 -14.08 -3.48 -0.60
CA THR A 307 -12.72 -3.13 -0.15
C THR A 307 -12.68 -2.38 1.18
N ARG A 308 -11.56 -2.53 1.89
CA ARG A 308 -11.24 -1.81 3.13
C ARG A 308 -9.76 -1.48 3.20
N VAL A 309 -9.42 -0.31 3.72
CA VAL A 309 -8.02 0.07 3.94
C VAL A 309 -7.36 -0.80 5.00
N GLY A 310 -6.21 -1.37 4.65
CA GLY A 310 -5.34 -2.20 5.49
C GLY A 310 -4.16 -1.41 6.04
N ARG A 311 -2.96 -1.99 5.98
CA ARG A 311 -1.72 -1.33 6.42
C ARG A 311 -1.35 -0.14 5.51
N PRO A 312 -1.01 1.02 6.07
CA PRO A 312 -0.37 2.11 5.34
C PRO A 312 0.94 1.67 4.68
N GLU A 313 1.34 2.38 3.65
CA GLU A 313 2.66 2.28 3.02
C GLU A 313 3.79 2.50 4.05
N LYS A 314 5.04 2.12 3.79
CA LYS A 314 6.17 2.35 4.72
C LYS A 314 7.48 2.50 3.97
N SER A 315 8.28 3.47 4.42
CA SER A 315 9.66 3.68 4.01
C SER A 315 10.40 4.33 5.16
N LYS A 316 11.06 3.52 6.01
CA LYS A 316 11.71 3.98 7.25
C LYS A 316 12.93 3.14 7.62
N GLU A 317 13.84 3.72 8.40
CA GLU A 317 15.00 2.99 8.92
C GLU A 317 14.58 1.85 9.85
N ARG A 318 15.25 0.69 9.75
CA ARG A 318 14.98 -0.44 10.64
C ARG A 318 15.73 -0.28 11.95
N LEU A 319 15.07 0.37 12.91
CA LEU A 319 15.67 0.70 14.19
C LEU A 319 15.34 -0.32 15.28
N MET A 320 16.36 -0.73 16.05
CA MET A 320 16.12 -1.38 17.34
C MET A 320 15.44 -0.42 18.30
N ARG A 321 14.76 -0.94 19.34
CA ARG A 321 14.17 -0.12 20.39
C ARG A 321 14.87 -0.35 21.73
N PRO A 322 15.57 0.67 22.27
CA PRO A 322 16.16 1.86 21.63
C PRO A 322 17.20 1.56 20.54
N ALA A 323 17.45 2.54 19.65
CA ALA A 323 18.34 2.42 18.50
C ALA A 323 19.81 2.65 18.89
N PRO A 324 20.69 1.63 18.78
CA PRO A 324 22.11 1.76 19.06
C PRO A 324 22.89 2.27 17.83
N HIS A 325 23.98 2.98 18.10
CA HIS A 325 25.03 3.27 17.11
C HIS A 325 26.10 2.17 17.10
N VAL A 326 26.28 1.47 18.23
CA VAL A 326 27.30 0.43 18.40
C VAL A 326 26.79 -0.72 19.26
N LEU A 327 27.17 -1.94 18.88
CA LEU A 327 26.95 -3.14 19.70
C LEU A 327 28.00 -3.26 20.82
N PHE A 328 28.01 -2.28 21.72
CA PHE A 328 28.89 -2.25 22.90
C PHE A 328 28.09 -2.16 24.20
N PRO A 329 28.32 -3.05 25.19
CA PRO A 329 27.55 -3.06 26.42
C PRO A 329 27.92 -1.90 27.35
N VAL A 330 26.93 -1.10 27.75
CA VAL A 330 27.08 -0.01 28.74
C VAL A 330 26.27 -0.26 30.03
N GLY A 331 25.47 -1.33 30.08
CA GLY A 331 24.58 -1.61 31.20
C GLY A 331 23.58 -0.47 31.43
N ASN A 332 23.29 -0.21 32.71
CA ASN A 332 22.46 0.94 33.12
C ASN A 332 23.30 2.22 33.32
N ASN A 333 24.57 2.22 32.92
CA ASN A 333 25.47 3.36 33.18
C ASN A 333 25.26 4.53 32.22
N GLY A 334 24.69 4.30 31.04
CA GLY A 334 24.40 5.34 30.04
C GLY A 334 23.02 6.01 30.20
N GLY A 335 22.33 5.81 31.32
CA GLY A 335 20.99 6.32 31.57
C GLY A 335 19.92 5.71 30.63
N ASN A 336 18.74 6.34 30.58
CA ASN A 336 17.60 5.84 29.79
C ASN A 336 17.89 5.80 28.27
N ARG A 337 18.73 6.72 27.78
CA ARG A 337 19.14 6.81 26.37
C ARG A 337 20.34 5.93 26.02
N ARG A 338 20.97 5.28 27.01
CA ARG A 338 22.13 4.37 26.84
C ARG A 338 23.33 5.04 26.17
N LEU A 339 23.60 6.28 26.53
CA LEU A 339 24.70 7.07 25.97
C LEU A 339 26.05 6.55 26.47
N VAL A 340 26.95 6.26 25.54
CA VAL A 340 28.32 5.80 25.82
C VAL A 340 29.11 6.92 26.51
N ALA A 341 28.91 8.19 26.10
CA ALA A 341 29.55 9.34 26.73
C ALA A 341 29.16 9.53 28.20
N GLU A 342 27.89 9.31 28.56
CA GLU A 342 27.43 9.36 29.96
C GLU A 342 28.00 8.20 30.78
N ALA A 343 28.04 6.99 30.21
CA ALA A 343 28.68 5.85 30.85
C ALA A 343 30.19 6.08 31.05
N ALA A 344 30.85 6.78 30.12
CA ALA A 344 32.27 7.12 30.18
C ALA A 344 32.61 8.13 31.29
N LYS A 345 31.67 8.97 31.74
CA LYS A 345 31.91 9.88 32.90
C LYS A 345 32.19 9.10 34.19
N LYS A 346 31.76 7.83 34.27
CA LYS A 346 32.04 6.97 35.42
C LYS A 346 33.46 6.39 35.31
N LYS A 347 34.25 6.48 36.39
CA LYS A 347 35.66 6.01 36.41
C LYS A 347 35.82 4.54 35.99
N LYS A 348 34.92 3.66 36.43
CA LYS A 348 34.87 2.24 36.04
C LYS A 348 33.42 1.81 35.86
N ILE A 349 33.16 1.02 34.83
CA ILE A 349 31.87 0.34 34.64
C ILE A 349 32.08 -1.17 34.59
N LYS A 350 31.15 -1.90 35.20
CA LYS A 350 31.13 -3.36 35.22
C LYS A 350 30.17 -3.86 34.16
N VAL A 351 30.68 -4.54 33.14
CA VAL A 351 29.92 -5.04 31.99
C VAL A 351 30.41 -6.43 31.57
N GLU A 352 29.52 -7.21 30.97
CA GLU A 352 29.82 -8.56 30.51
C GLU A 352 30.14 -8.58 29.02
N PHE A 353 31.34 -9.02 28.66
CA PHE A 353 31.73 -9.24 27.27
C PHE A 353 32.98 -10.12 27.13
N ALA A 354 33.13 -10.77 25.98
CA ALA A 354 34.29 -11.54 25.60
C ALA A 354 35.37 -10.68 24.93
N ARG A 355 36.62 -11.12 25.02
CA ARG A 355 37.74 -10.57 24.24
C ARG A 355 38.32 -11.69 23.41
N ARG A 356 39.02 -11.34 22.34
CA ARG A 356 39.81 -12.30 21.58
C ARG A 356 41.17 -12.50 22.27
N GLU A 357 41.68 -13.71 22.23
CA GLU A 357 42.98 -14.10 22.79
C GLU A 357 43.89 -14.56 21.66
N CYS A 358 45.13 -14.08 21.65
CA CYS A 358 46.12 -14.47 20.65
C CYS A 358 46.42 -15.98 20.72
N THR A 359 46.42 -16.65 19.56
CA THR A 359 46.73 -18.08 19.47
C THR A 359 48.21 -18.40 19.67
N ASN A 360 49.09 -17.40 19.54
CA ASN A 360 50.50 -17.58 19.82
C ASN A 360 50.71 -17.82 21.33
N PRO A 361 51.22 -19.00 21.74
CA PRO A 361 51.43 -19.36 23.13
C PRO A 361 52.31 -18.38 23.91
N ASP A 362 53.22 -17.69 23.22
CA ASP A 362 54.21 -16.78 23.81
C ASP A 362 53.65 -15.35 23.99
N CYS A 363 52.56 -15.01 23.29
CA CYS A 363 51.96 -13.68 23.35
C CYS A 363 50.72 -13.65 24.23
N ARG A 364 49.73 -14.53 23.97
CA ARG A 364 48.42 -14.61 24.65
C ARG A 364 47.74 -13.26 24.95
N LEU A 365 48.04 -12.23 24.17
CA LEU A 365 47.51 -10.89 24.39
C LEU A 365 45.99 -10.90 24.16
N SER A 366 45.26 -10.33 25.10
CA SER A 366 43.81 -10.18 24.99
C SER A 366 43.44 -8.86 24.31
N SER A 367 42.75 -8.92 23.18
CA SER A 367 42.35 -7.75 22.38
C SER A 367 40.93 -7.89 21.82
N PHE A 368 40.48 -6.91 21.04
CA PHE A 368 39.23 -7.00 20.28
C PHE A 368 39.47 -7.35 18.80
N GLN A 369 40.73 -7.39 18.36
CA GLN A 369 41.10 -7.53 16.96
C GLN A 369 41.26 -9.00 16.58
N ALA A 370 40.89 -9.34 15.34
CA ALA A 370 41.06 -10.69 14.78
C ALA A 370 42.53 -11.08 14.62
N ILE A 371 43.41 -10.08 14.49
CA ILE A 371 44.86 -10.21 14.41
C ILE A 371 45.47 -9.57 15.66
N CYS A 372 46.46 -10.22 16.27
CA CYS A 372 47.10 -9.69 17.45
C CYS A 372 47.91 -8.43 17.13
N PRO A 373 47.68 -7.29 17.81
CA PRO A 373 48.40 -6.03 17.54
C PRO A 373 49.89 -6.07 17.91
N HIS A 374 50.34 -7.10 18.64
CA HIS A 374 51.73 -7.22 19.08
C HIS A 374 52.56 -8.18 18.21
N CYS A 375 52.01 -9.35 17.85
CA CYS A 375 52.77 -10.40 17.16
C CYS A 375 52.18 -10.83 15.81
N GLY A 376 51.05 -10.26 15.38
CA GLY A 376 50.43 -10.56 14.09
C GLY A 376 49.75 -11.94 13.98
N SER A 377 49.80 -12.78 15.02
CA SER A 377 49.12 -14.08 14.99
C SER A 377 47.58 -13.95 15.10
N PRO A 378 46.80 -14.90 14.55
CA PRO A 378 45.35 -14.92 14.70
C PRO A 378 44.90 -14.93 16.15
N THR A 379 43.67 -14.47 16.41
CA THR A 379 43.06 -14.50 17.74
C THR A 379 41.78 -15.34 17.74
N VAL A 380 41.50 -16.03 18.84
CA VAL A 380 40.26 -16.80 19.07
C VAL A 380 39.36 -16.09 20.08
N ILE A 381 38.05 -16.27 19.98
CA ILE A 381 37.10 -15.67 20.93
C ILE A 381 37.26 -16.37 22.29
N GLY A 382 37.64 -15.62 23.31
CA GLY A 382 37.75 -16.12 24.68
C GLY A 382 36.40 -16.15 25.40
N LYS A 383 36.38 -16.70 26.61
CA LYS A 383 35.15 -16.78 27.41
C LYS A 383 34.61 -15.40 27.79
N SER A 384 33.29 -15.25 27.74
CA SER A 384 32.60 -14.07 28.27
C SER A 384 32.72 -14.01 29.79
N GLY A 385 32.89 -12.81 30.34
CA GLY A 385 32.93 -12.62 31.79
C GLY A 385 32.66 -11.18 32.18
N GLN A 386 32.31 -10.96 33.45
CA GLN A 386 32.13 -9.63 34.03
C GLN A 386 33.48 -8.94 34.18
N LYS A 387 33.65 -7.78 33.55
CA LYS A 387 34.92 -7.03 33.54
C LYS A 387 34.68 -5.58 33.95
N ASP A 388 35.61 -5.04 34.72
CA ASP A 388 35.67 -3.61 35.03
C ASP A 388 36.48 -2.89 33.96
N ILE A 389 35.87 -1.96 33.24
CA ILE A 389 36.51 -1.21 32.15
C ILE A 389 36.51 0.30 32.42
N ASN A 390 37.57 0.96 31.97
CA ASN A 390 37.62 2.42 31.86
C ASN A 390 37.13 2.82 30.46
N LEU A 391 35.83 3.09 30.36
CA LEU A 391 35.19 3.44 29.10
C LEU A 391 35.64 4.82 28.58
N ALA A 392 36.02 5.76 29.46
CA ALA A 392 36.55 7.06 29.04
C ALA A 392 37.85 6.91 28.23
N HIS A 393 38.77 6.07 28.70
CA HIS A 393 40.02 5.82 27.99
C HIS A 393 39.77 5.10 26.66
N MET A 394 38.89 4.08 26.65
CA MET A 394 38.53 3.37 25.42
C MET A 394 37.88 4.28 24.38
N LEU A 395 36.95 5.13 24.81
CA LEU A 395 36.27 6.09 23.93
C LEU A 395 37.23 7.14 23.39
N SER A 396 38.12 7.68 24.25
CA SER A 396 39.15 8.64 23.83
C SER A 396 40.10 8.04 22.79
N LYS A 397 40.57 6.80 23.02
CA LYS A 397 41.40 6.06 22.07
C LYS A 397 40.67 5.85 20.74
N ALA A 398 39.41 5.41 20.78
CA ALA A 398 38.61 5.21 19.57
C ALA A 398 38.41 6.52 18.79
N SER A 399 38.07 7.63 19.46
CA SER A 399 37.97 8.96 18.83
C SER A 399 39.27 9.40 18.16
N ASN A 400 40.41 9.17 18.81
CA ASN A 400 41.72 9.52 18.26
C ASN A 400 42.07 8.64 17.05
N ASN A 401 41.77 7.34 17.10
CA ASN A 401 42.05 6.41 16.01
C ASN A 401 41.35 6.83 14.72
N VAL A 402 40.07 7.24 14.78
CA VAL A 402 39.31 7.65 13.58
C VAL A 402 39.42 9.15 13.26
N GLY A 403 40.13 9.92 14.09
CA GLY A 403 40.28 11.37 13.93
C GLY A 403 38.96 12.14 14.00
N VAL A 404 37.99 11.67 14.80
CA VAL A 404 36.69 12.32 14.98
C VAL A 404 36.58 12.82 16.41
N ARG A 405 36.45 14.15 16.57
CA ARG A 405 36.23 14.76 17.88
C ARG A 405 34.93 14.25 18.49
N LYS A 406 34.99 14.04 19.81
CA LYS A 406 33.98 13.41 20.66
C LYS A 406 32.53 13.71 20.20
N VAL A 407 31.85 12.68 19.72
CA VAL A 407 30.41 12.72 19.44
C VAL A 407 29.68 12.37 20.73
N ASP A 408 28.96 13.32 21.30
CA ASP A 408 28.30 13.13 22.61
C ASP A 408 27.11 12.15 22.55
N GLU A 409 26.55 11.92 21.36
CA GLU A 409 25.35 11.09 21.16
C GLU A 409 25.60 9.63 20.70
N VAL A 410 26.75 9.03 21.01
CA VAL A 410 26.95 7.59 20.73
C VAL A 410 26.09 6.74 21.67
N LYS A 411 25.23 5.86 21.11
CA LYS A 411 24.30 5.00 21.86
C LYS A 411 24.80 3.55 21.83
N GLY A 412 24.94 2.94 23.00
CA GLY A 412 25.32 1.53 23.16
C GLY A 412 24.12 0.63 23.48
N VAL A 413 24.40 -0.61 23.85
CA VAL A 413 23.40 -1.61 24.28
C VAL A 413 23.47 -1.84 25.79
N ILE A 414 22.38 -2.29 26.41
CA ILE A 414 22.40 -2.64 27.85
C ILE A 414 23.34 -3.83 28.08
N GLY A 415 23.24 -4.83 27.22
CA GLY A 415 24.08 -6.03 27.24
C GLY A 415 24.07 -6.66 25.85
N LEU A 416 25.07 -7.50 25.59
CA LEU A 416 25.14 -8.28 24.36
C LEU A 416 24.20 -9.48 24.47
N ILE A 417 23.45 -9.71 23.41
CA ILE A 417 22.48 -10.82 23.30
C ILE A 417 23.05 -12.02 22.54
N SER A 418 24.26 -11.90 21.99
CA SER A 418 24.94 -12.97 21.29
C SER A 418 25.55 -13.98 22.24
N GLU A 419 25.76 -15.20 21.75
CA GLU A 419 26.39 -16.28 22.51
C GLU A 419 27.85 -15.94 22.86
N ASP A 420 28.60 -15.47 21.87
CA ASP A 420 30.00 -15.07 22.02
C ASP A 420 30.16 -13.85 22.95
N LYS A 421 29.14 -13.00 23.07
CA LYS A 421 29.19 -11.69 23.75
C LYS A 421 30.44 -10.89 23.34
N LEU A 422 30.83 -10.95 22.07
CA LEU A 422 31.90 -10.15 21.50
C LEU A 422 31.35 -8.75 21.16
N PRO A 423 31.90 -7.66 21.71
CA PRO A 423 31.41 -6.32 21.41
C PRO A 423 31.96 -5.84 20.06
N GLU A 424 31.20 -4.95 19.42
CA GLU A 424 31.66 -4.22 18.25
C GLU A 424 32.68 -3.13 18.62
N PRO A 425 33.69 -2.83 17.77
CA PRO A 425 34.60 -1.70 17.97
C PRO A 425 33.87 -0.37 18.13
N LEU A 426 34.33 0.46 19.09
CA LEU A 426 33.71 1.77 19.37
C LEU A 426 33.90 2.76 18.21
N GLU A 427 34.96 2.60 17.44
CA GLU A 427 35.27 3.37 16.23
C GLU A 427 34.09 3.32 15.23
N LYS A 428 33.53 2.14 14.98
CA LYS A 428 32.34 1.98 14.11
C LYS A 428 31.16 2.77 14.66
N GLY A 429 30.95 2.73 15.98
CA GLY A 429 29.91 3.51 16.67
C GLY A 429 30.03 5.02 16.51
N ILE A 430 31.25 5.55 16.57
CA ILE A 430 31.52 6.98 16.41
C ILE A 430 31.23 7.40 14.97
N LEU A 431 31.67 6.61 13.99
CA LEU A 431 31.44 6.89 12.57
C LEU A 431 29.96 6.76 12.19
N ARG A 432 29.22 5.80 12.76
CA ARG A 432 27.77 5.71 12.58
C ARG A 432 27.05 6.93 13.14
N ALA A 433 27.40 7.36 14.36
CA ALA A 433 26.81 8.53 14.99
C ALA A 433 27.16 9.83 14.23
N LYS A 434 28.37 9.96 13.67
CA LYS A 434 28.79 11.08 12.81
C LYS A 434 27.89 11.19 11.58
N ASN A 435 27.52 10.07 10.97
CA ASN A 435 26.74 10.00 9.74
C ASN A 435 25.23 9.81 9.97
N GLY A 436 24.75 9.84 11.23
CA GLY A 436 23.33 9.72 11.55
C GLY A 436 22.69 8.35 11.28
N VAL A 437 23.50 7.30 11.13
CA VAL A 437 23.04 5.93 10.80
C VAL A 437 23.05 5.01 12.02
N PHE A 438 22.19 3.99 12.03
CA PHE A 438 22.00 3.11 13.18
C PHE A 438 22.25 1.65 12.80
N THR A 439 22.86 0.89 13.70
CA THR A 439 23.12 -0.53 13.48
C THR A 439 21.95 -1.38 13.97
N PHE A 440 21.71 -2.49 13.27
CA PHE A 440 20.80 -3.54 13.71
C PHE A 440 21.54 -4.64 14.49
N LYS A 441 20.85 -5.73 14.83
CA LYS A 441 21.34 -6.74 15.80
C LYS A 441 22.66 -7.39 15.39
N GLU A 442 22.89 -7.51 14.09
CA GLU A 442 24.00 -8.21 13.48
C GLU A 442 25.08 -7.30 12.89
N GLY A 443 25.01 -5.99 13.14
CA GLY A 443 26.02 -5.02 12.72
C GLY A 443 25.68 -4.24 11.45
N THR A 444 24.75 -4.75 10.62
CA THR A 444 24.35 -4.10 9.36
C THR A 444 23.42 -2.90 9.57
N ILE A 445 23.31 -2.06 8.55
CA ILE A 445 22.38 -0.91 8.50
C ILE A 445 21.29 -1.22 7.47
N ARG A 446 20.04 -0.96 7.84
CA ARG A 446 18.87 -1.39 7.06
C ARG A 446 17.82 -0.31 6.94
N HIS A 447 17.18 -0.28 5.78
CA HIS A 447 16.01 0.54 5.53
C HIS A 447 14.85 -0.34 5.06
N ASP A 448 13.72 -0.31 5.76
CA ASP A 448 12.52 -1.05 5.40
C ASP A 448 11.64 -0.23 4.44
N SER A 449 11.21 -0.84 3.34
CA SER A 449 10.27 -0.26 2.38
C SER A 449 9.14 -1.25 2.05
N THR A 450 7.94 -0.75 1.75
CA THR A 450 6.85 -1.60 1.22
C THR A 450 7.18 -2.08 -0.18
N ASP A 451 6.94 -3.35 -0.46
CA ASP A 451 7.30 -3.97 -1.74
C ASP A 451 6.25 -3.67 -2.80
N LEU A 452 6.69 -3.20 -3.96
CA LEU A 452 5.84 -2.91 -5.12
C LEU A 452 6.44 -3.55 -6.38
N PRO A 453 5.62 -4.14 -7.27
CA PRO A 453 6.11 -4.78 -8.48
C PRO A 453 6.31 -3.75 -9.59
N LEU A 454 7.31 -3.97 -10.43
CA LEU A 454 7.55 -3.18 -11.63
C LEU A 454 8.24 -4.04 -12.68
N THR A 455 7.67 -4.15 -13.89
CA THR A 455 8.39 -4.79 -15.02
C THR A 455 8.90 -3.79 -16.04
N HIS A 456 8.32 -2.59 -16.10
CA HIS A 456 8.75 -1.55 -17.03
C HIS A 456 8.73 -0.19 -16.35
N PHE A 457 9.62 0.71 -16.78
CA PHE A 457 9.72 2.07 -16.24
C PHE A 457 9.99 3.10 -17.33
N ILE A 458 9.67 4.35 -17.05
CA ILE A 458 10.06 5.51 -17.86
C ILE A 458 11.25 6.19 -17.19
N PRO A 459 12.40 6.41 -17.88
CA PRO A 459 13.60 6.99 -17.27
C PRO A 459 13.36 8.27 -16.45
N LYS A 460 12.56 9.18 -17.01
CA LYS A 460 12.16 10.45 -16.38
C LYS A 460 11.41 10.28 -15.06
N GLU A 461 10.68 9.19 -14.89
CA GLU A 461 9.91 8.93 -13.67
C GLU A 461 10.80 8.48 -12.50
N ILE A 462 11.93 7.83 -12.80
CA ILE A 462 12.88 7.35 -11.79
C ILE A 462 14.12 8.25 -11.64
N GLY A 463 14.20 9.33 -12.44
CA GLY A 463 15.27 10.32 -12.39
C GLY A 463 16.61 9.80 -12.88
N VAL A 464 16.63 8.94 -13.89
CA VAL A 464 17.84 8.41 -14.53
C VAL A 464 17.98 8.97 -15.94
N THR A 465 19.22 9.32 -16.33
CA THR A 465 19.52 9.86 -17.66
C THR A 465 19.82 8.74 -18.64
N VAL A 466 19.55 8.99 -19.94
CA VAL A 466 19.83 8.03 -21.02
C VAL A 466 21.30 7.55 -21.02
N PRO A 467 22.33 8.42 -20.89
CA PRO A 467 23.72 7.96 -20.84
C PRO A 467 24.00 6.98 -19.69
N LYS A 468 23.37 7.19 -18.53
CA LYS A 468 23.55 6.31 -17.36
C LYS A 468 22.86 4.96 -17.57
N LEU A 469 21.71 4.93 -18.24
CA LEU A 469 21.02 3.69 -18.62
C LEU A 469 21.87 2.85 -19.59
N LEU A 470 22.45 3.49 -20.60
CA LEU A 470 23.37 2.84 -21.55
C LEU A 470 24.59 2.24 -20.82
N GLU A 471 25.19 2.98 -19.87
CA GLU A 471 26.28 2.48 -19.01
C GLU A 471 25.88 1.24 -18.20
N MET A 472 24.63 1.19 -17.72
CA MET A 472 24.08 0.05 -16.98
C MET A 472 23.68 -1.13 -17.87
N GLY A 473 23.81 -0.99 -19.19
CA GLY A 473 23.57 -2.02 -20.20
C GLY A 473 22.13 -2.10 -20.71
N TYR A 474 21.34 -1.04 -20.55
CA TYR A 474 20.05 -0.91 -21.23
C TYR A 474 20.30 -0.30 -22.61
N THR A 475 19.97 -1.03 -23.68
CA THR A 475 20.22 -0.57 -25.06
C THR A 475 18.95 -0.30 -25.85
N LYS A 476 17.90 -1.08 -25.59
CA LYS A 476 16.62 -1.04 -26.28
C LYS A 476 15.46 -0.78 -25.31
N ASP A 477 14.41 -0.16 -25.83
CA ASP A 477 13.14 -0.03 -25.14
C ASP A 477 12.30 -1.32 -25.23
N CYS A 478 11.10 -1.33 -24.66
CA CYS A 478 10.24 -2.52 -24.64
C CYS A 478 9.71 -2.95 -26.02
N TYR A 479 9.77 -2.07 -27.02
CA TYR A 479 9.34 -2.38 -28.39
C TYR A 479 10.52 -2.76 -29.29
N GLY A 480 11.74 -2.76 -28.75
CA GLY A 480 12.96 -3.16 -29.45
C GLY A 480 13.69 -2.01 -30.16
N GLU A 481 13.23 -0.78 -29.99
CA GLU A 481 13.83 0.44 -30.54
C GLU A 481 14.99 0.94 -29.66
N ASP A 482 15.93 1.68 -30.25
CA ASP A 482 17.08 2.22 -29.51
C ASP A 482 16.64 3.31 -28.51
N ILE A 483 17.26 3.33 -27.33
CA ILE A 483 16.94 4.32 -26.29
C ILE A 483 17.57 5.67 -26.66
N VAL A 484 16.72 6.61 -27.05
CA VAL A 484 17.09 7.99 -27.44
C VAL A 484 16.42 9.05 -26.59
N SER A 485 15.34 8.71 -25.88
CA SER A 485 14.52 9.63 -25.10
C SER A 485 14.26 9.13 -23.67
N GLU A 486 14.11 10.07 -22.73
CA GLU A 486 13.75 9.77 -21.34
C GLU A 486 12.26 9.46 -21.14
N ASP A 487 11.44 9.62 -22.19
CA ASP A 487 9.99 9.33 -22.19
C ASP A 487 9.67 7.91 -22.77
N GLN A 488 10.67 7.17 -23.27
CA GLN A 488 10.51 5.77 -23.71
C GLN A 488 10.25 4.83 -22.52
N ILE A 489 9.55 3.73 -22.77
CA ILE A 489 9.25 2.71 -21.76
C ILE A 489 10.30 1.60 -21.88
N ILE A 490 11.03 1.34 -20.80
CA ILE A 490 12.14 0.38 -20.77
C ILE A 490 11.74 -0.82 -19.91
N GLU A 491 12.03 -2.02 -20.39
CA GLU A 491 11.89 -3.27 -19.62
C GLU A 491 12.93 -3.32 -18.50
N LEU A 492 12.48 -3.45 -17.26
CA LEU A 492 13.31 -3.52 -16.07
C LEU A 492 14.02 -4.87 -15.98
N LYS A 493 15.34 -4.85 -15.88
CA LYS A 493 16.11 -6.09 -15.65
C LYS A 493 15.78 -6.69 -14.28
N VAL A 494 15.76 -8.02 -14.22
CA VAL A 494 15.26 -8.80 -13.08
C VAL A 494 15.81 -8.42 -11.69
N GLN A 495 17.09 -8.03 -11.58
CA GLN A 495 17.72 -7.66 -10.30
C GLN A 495 17.90 -6.15 -10.11
N ASP A 496 17.38 -5.33 -11.03
CA ASP A 496 17.39 -3.88 -10.89
C ASP A 496 16.17 -3.40 -10.08
N ILE A 497 16.40 -2.43 -9.20
CA ILE A 497 15.38 -1.93 -8.28
C ILE A 497 15.33 -0.40 -8.26
N VAL A 498 14.14 0.13 -8.03
CA VAL A 498 13.84 1.55 -7.88
C VAL A 498 13.41 1.80 -6.44
N VAL A 499 14.28 2.47 -5.67
CA VAL A 499 14.08 2.68 -4.23
C VAL A 499 13.40 4.02 -3.95
N SER A 500 12.75 4.15 -2.80
CA SER A 500 12.15 5.44 -2.40
C SER A 500 13.21 6.52 -2.18
N ASP A 501 12.81 7.79 -2.33
CA ASP A 501 13.64 8.94 -2.00
C ASP A 501 14.19 8.87 -0.57
N ASN A 502 13.34 8.51 0.41
CA ASN A 502 13.74 8.34 1.80
C ASN A 502 14.81 7.25 1.97
N CYS A 503 14.70 6.15 1.23
CA CYS A 503 15.70 5.09 1.24
C CYS A 503 17.01 5.61 0.67
N GLY A 504 16.98 6.27 -0.49
CA GLY A 504 18.15 6.87 -1.11
C GLY A 504 18.87 7.85 -0.19
N GLU A 505 18.14 8.79 0.42
CA GLU A 505 18.69 9.76 1.38
C GLU A 505 19.36 9.07 2.59
N TYR A 506 18.76 8.00 3.11
CA TYR A 506 19.36 7.24 4.20
C TYR A 506 20.62 6.47 3.75
N LEU A 507 20.59 5.86 2.57
CA LEU A 507 21.71 5.11 2.02
C LEU A 507 22.90 6.01 1.66
N VAL A 508 22.71 7.30 1.36
CA VAL A 508 23.81 8.28 1.26
C VAL A 508 24.56 8.38 2.59
N GLY A 509 23.85 8.41 3.72
CA GLY A 509 24.46 8.35 5.05
C GLY A 509 25.22 7.05 5.30
N VAL A 510 24.69 5.91 4.80
CA VAL A 510 25.36 4.60 4.89
C VAL A 510 26.62 4.56 4.04
N ALA A 511 26.58 5.06 2.80
CA ALA A 511 27.72 5.13 1.89
C ALA A 511 28.85 5.97 2.49
N ASN A 512 28.52 7.16 3.01
CA ASN A 512 29.48 8.03 3.70
C ASN A 512 30.07 7.38 4.96
N PHE A 513 29.26 6.61 5.70
CA PHE A 513 29.75 5.81 6.82
C PHE A 513 30.73 4.73 6.36
N VAL A 514 30.44 4.00 5.28
CA VAL A 514 31.33 2.96 4.76
C VAL A 514 32.64 3.57 4.26
N ASP A 515 32.60 4.69 3.55
CA ASP A 515 33.80 5.40 3.08
C ASP A 515 34.66 5.91 4.24
N ASP A 516 34.04 6.54 5.25
CA ASP A 516 34.74 6.95 6.47
C ASP A 516 35.33 5.74 7.20
N LEU A 517 34.66 4.59 7.17
CA LEU A 517 35.14 3.37 7.82
C LEU A 517 36.34 2.78 7.06
N LEU A 518 36.30 2.75 5.73
CA LEU A 518 37.41 2.31 4.89
C LEU A 518 38.64 3.22 5.10
N GLU A 519 38.48 4.53 4.98
CA GLU A 519 39.55 5.51 5.10
C GLU A 519 40.13 5.57 6.52
N ARG A 520 39.28 5.75 7.53
CA ARG A 520 39.73 6.13 8.88
C ARG A 520 39.98 4.94 9.80
N TYR A 521 39.39 3.78 9.54
CA TYR A 521 39.55 2.60 10.38
C TYR A 521 40.36 1.49 9.69
N TYR A 522 40.09 1.23 8.41
CA TYR A 522 40.80 0.19 7.66
C TYR A 522 42.03 0.72 6.89
N GLY A 523 42.18 2.04 6.72
CA GLY A 523 43.29 2.63 5.97
C GLY A 523 43.24 2.32 4.47
N MET A 524 42.04 2.14 3.92
CA MET A 524 41.77 1.83 2.52
C MET A 524 41.20 3.04 1.79
N GLU A 525 41.23 3.01 0.45
CA GLU A 525 40.58 4.03 -0.36
C GLU A 525 39.05 4.00 -0.18
N ARG A 526 38.42 5.17 -0.36
CA ARG A 526 36.96 5.31 -0.39
C ARG A 526 36.40 4.53 -1.58
N PHE A 527 35.18 4.00 -1.43
CA PHE A 527 34.55 3.14 -2.44
C PHE A 527 33.38 3.83 -3.15
N TYR A 528 32.48 4.47 -2.39
CA TYR A 528 31.26 5.04 -2.94
C TYR A 528 31.46 6.46 -3.46
N ASN A 529 32.11 7.32 -2.68
CA ASN A 529 32.36 8.73 -3.02
C ASN A 529 31.08 9.52 -3.35
N VAL A 530 29.96 9.09 -2.77
CA VAL A 530 28.60 9.59 -3.02
C VAL A 530 28.39 10.94 -2.34
N LYS A 531 27.83 11.92 -3.07
CA LYS A 531 27.38 13.20 -2.52
C LYS A 531 25.86 13.25 -2.43
N ASP A 532 25.21 12.83 -3.50
CA ASP A 532 23.76 12.84 -3.64
C ASP A 532 23.23 11.44 -3.97
N LYS A 533 21.93 11.20 -3.72
CA LYS A 533 21.33 9.89 -3.97
C LYS A 533 21.51 9.40 -5.42
N SER A 534 21.55 10.31 -6.41
CA SER A 534 21.77 9.95 -7.81
C SER A 534 23.11 9.24 -8.06
N ASP A 535 24.13 9.50 -7.23
CA ASP A 535 25.43 8.81 -7.33
C ASP A 535 25.33 7.34 -6.90
N LEU A 536 24.27 6.94 -6.18
CA LEU A 536 24.02 5.54 -5.81
C LEU A 536 23.53 4.68 -6.99
N ILE A 537 23.16 5.29 -8.13
CA ILE A 537 22.69 4.58 -9.31
C ILE A 537 23.82 3.71 -9.87
N GLY A 538 23.56 2.42 -10.01
CA GLY A 538 24.53 1.39 -10.42
C GLY A 538 25.19 0.66 -9.26
N HIS A 539 25.11 1.16 -8.02
CA HIS A 539 25.64 0.44 -6.87
C HIS A 539 24.76 -0.74 -6.44
N LEU A 540 25.42 -1.76 -5.91
CA LEU A 540 24.80 -3.01 -5.51
C LEU A 540 24.25 -2.95 -4.08
N ILE A 541 23.10 -3.59 -3.91
CA ILE A 541 22.39 -3.74 -2.65
C ILE A 541 22.13 -5.21 -2.36
N ALA A 542 21.86 -5.52 -1.09
CA ALA A 542 21.23 -6.77 -0.69
C ALA A 542 19.81 -6.45 -0.23
N GLY A 543 18.82 -7.03 -0.91
CA GLY A 543 17.43 -7.07 -0.44
C GLY A 543 17.27 -8.24 0.53
N LEU A 544 16.62 -8.00 1.67
CA LEU A 544 16.38 -9.05 2.67
C LEU A 544 14.97 -8.94 3.25
N ALA A 545 14.24 -10.05 3.14
CA ALA A 545 12.91 -10.15 3.72
C ALA A 545 12.95 -10.48 5.22
N PRO A 546 12.03 -9.91 6.03
CA PRO A 546 11.82 -10.35 7.39
C PRO A 546 11.56 -11.86 7.43
N HIS A 547 11.98 -12.53 8.50
CA HIS A 547 11.81 -13.99 8.65
C HIS A 547 12.51 -14.86 7.60
N THR A 548 13.40 -14.30 6.79
CA THR A 548 14.29 -15.06 5.88
C THR A 548 15.76 -14.85 6.28
N SER A 549 16.66 -15.65 5.72
CA SER A 549 18.10 -15.53 5.96
C SER A 549 18.96 -15.53 4.69
N ALA A 550 18.31 -15.61 3.53
CA ALA A 550 18.93 -15.46 2.23
C ALA A 550 18.60 -14.06 1.71
N GLY A 551 19.63 -13.21 1.61
CA GLY A 551 19.52 -11.95 0.89
C GLY A 551 19.58 -12.19 -0.61
N VAL A 552 19.03 -11.28 -1.40
CA VAL A 552 19.10 -11.29 -2.86
C VAL A 552 19.85 -10.06 -3.33
N LEU A 553 20.86 -10.27 -4.17
CA LEU A 553 21.63 -9.19 -4.77
C LEU A 553 20.74 -8.39 -5.72
N GLY A 554 20.78 -7.07 -5.59
CA GLY A 554 20.14 -6.16 -6.54
C GLY A 554 21.03 -4.98 -6.88
N ARG A 555 20.57 -4.15 -7.82
CA ARG A 555 21.25 -2.92 -8.25
C ARG A 555 20.26 -1.76 -8.29
N ILE A 556 20.67 -0.60 -7.78
CA ILE A 556 19.81 0.60 -7.80
C ILE A 556 19.82 1.18 -9.22
N VAL A 557 18.66 1.31 -9.85
CA VAL A 557 18.53 1.92 -11.20
C VAL A 557 17.92 3.33 -11.15
N GLY A 558 17.21 3.67 -10.08
CA GLY A 558 16.66 5.01 -9.89
C GLY A 558 15.86 5.16 -8.60
N PHE A 559 15.11 6.26 -8.49
CA PHE A 559 14.39 6.65 -7.28
C PHE A 559 12.92 6.96 -7.54
N THR A 560 12.05 6.61 -6.59
CA THR A 560 10.62 6.96 -6.63
C THR A 560 10.23 7.88 -5.48
N LYS A 561 9.25 8.74 -5.73
CA LYS A 561 8.63 9.58 -4.68
C LYS A 561 7.61 8.80 -3.84
N ALA A 562 7.23 7.60 -4.26
CA ALA A 562 6.39 6.70 -3.47
C ALA A 562 7.16 6.16 -2.26
N LEU A 563 6.45 5.84 -1.17
CA LEU A 563 7.05 5.23 0.01
C LEU A 563 7.08 3.70 -0.10
N GLY A 564 7.74 3.21 -1.15
CA GLY A 564 7.90 1.78 -1.43
C GLY A 564 9.16 1.50 -2.25
N CYS A 565 9.47 0.23 -2.44
CA CYS A 565 10.55 -0.28 -3.27
C CYS A 565 9.94 -0.98 -4.48
N TYR A 566 10.09 -0.36 -5.66
CA TYR A 566 9.69 -0.97 -6.92
C TYR A 566 10.79 -1.92 -7.39
N ALA A 567 10.44 -3.16 -7.70
CA ALA A 567 11.38 -4.14 -8.25
C ALA A 567 10.65 -5.12 -9.17
N HIS A 568 11.41 -5.84 -9.98
CA HIS A 568 10.87 -6.94 -10.77
C HIS A 568 10.14 -7.95 -9.87
N PRO A 569 8.97 -8.49 -10.26
CA PRO A 569 8.23 -9.48 -9.46
C PRO A 569 9.11 -10.64 -8.98
N TYR A 570 10.02 -11.14 -9.83
CA TYR A 570 10.97 -12.18 -9.44
C TYR A 570 11.91 -11.78 -8.30
N PHE A 571 12.31 -10.50 -8.21
CA PHE A 571 13.13 -10.01 -7.10
C PHE A 571 12.38 -10.09 -5.77
N HIS A 572 11.08 -9.81 -5.76
CA HIS A 572 10.22 -9.94 -4.58
C HIS A 572 9.97 -11.41 -4.24
N SER A 573 9.59 -12.22 -5.23
CA SER A 573 9.35 -13.66 -5.04
C SER A 573 10.60 -14.45 -4.63
N ALA A 574 11.79 -14.07 -5.11
CA ALA A 574 13.06 -14.67 -4.68
C ALA A 574 13.32 -14.47 -3.18
N LYS A 575 12.77 -13.40 -2.59
CA LYS A 575 12.83 -13.12 -1.15
C LYS A 575 11.65 -13.73 -0.38
N ARG A 576 10.82 -14.55 -1.05
CA ARG A 576 9.59 -15.17 -0.53
C ARG A 576 8.57 -14.14 -0.07
N ARG A 577 8.38 -13.11 -0.89
CA ARG A 577 7.48 -11.99 -0.64
C ARG A 577 6.56 -11.73 -1.82
N ASN A 578 5.38 -11.24 -1.47
CA ASN A 578 4.36 -10.76 -2.39
C ASN A 578 4.19 -9.26 -2.18
N CYS A 579 3.52 -8.57 -3.09
CA CYS A 579 3.26 -7.15 -2.94
C CYS A 579 1.87 -6.90 -2.31
N ASP A 580 1.57 -7.60 -1.20
CA ASP A 580 0.33 -7.48 -0.43
C ASP A 580 0.52 -6.67 0.87
N SER A 581 1.45 -5.72 0.87
CA SER A 581 1.98 -4.91 2.00
C SER A 581 3.06 -5.56 2.85
N ASP A 582 3.68 -6.60 2.33
CA ASP A 582 4.99 -7.02 2.82
C ASP A 582 6.03 -5.88 2.68
N GLU A 583 7.06 -6.00 3.51
CA GLU A 583 8.10 -5.00 3.63
C GLU A 583 9.46 -5.68 3.60
N ASP A 584 10.34 -5.25 2.70
CA ASP A 584 11.72 -5.70 2.63
C ASP A 584 12.72 -4.67 3.14
N SER A 585 13.83 -5.18 3.69
CA SER A 585 14.99 -4.36 4.04
C SER A 585 15.92 -4.24 2.84
N VAL A 586 16.35 -3.01 2.55
CA VAL A 586 17.43 -2.69 1.60
C VAL A 586 18.71 -2.36 2.38
N LEU A 587 19.83 -2.97 1.98
CA LEU A 587 21.16 -2.76 2.54
C LEU A 587 22.16 -2.46 1.42
N LEU A 588 23.10 -1.55 1.63
CA LEU A 588 24.26 -1.46 0.73
C LEU A 588 25.10 -2.73 0.86
N LEU A 589 25.50 -3.32 -0.28
CA LEU A 589 26.21 -4.61 -0.29
C LEU A 589 27.50 -4.54 0.54
N LEU A 590 28.32 -3.50 0.35
CA LEU A 590 29.59 -3.38 1.06
C LEU A 590 29.41 -3.19 2.57
N ASP A 591 28.34 -2.52 3.02
CA ASP A 591 28.02 -2.42 4.46
C ASP A 591 27.76 -3.82 5.04
N ALA A 592 26.92 -4.61 4.36
CA ALA A 592 26.64 -5.98 4.78
C ALA A 592 27.92 -6.81 4.86
N LEU A 593 28.83 -6.72 3.87
CA LEU A 593 30.06 -7.51 3.85
C LEU A 593 31.05 -7.18 4.98
N ILE A 594 31.22 -5.89 5.32
CA ILE A 594 32.27 -5.47 6.28
C ILE A 594 31.76 -5.35 7.72
N ASN A 595 30.45 -5.21 7.93
CA ASN A 595 29.85 -4.97 9.24
C ASN A 595 29.06 -6.16 9.79
N PHE A 596 28.59 -7.08 8.94
CA PHE A 596 27.94 -8.31 9.40
C PHE A 596 28.91 -9.24 10.13
N SER A 597 28.45 -9.86 11.22
CA SER A 597 29.15 -10.99 11.83
C SER A 597 28.18 -11.94 12.53
N LYS A 598 28.38 -13.25 12.34
CA LYS A 598 27.62 -14.29 13.06
C LYS A 598 27.79 -14.19 14.58
N SER A 599 28.93 -13.70 15.07
CA SER A 599 29.19 -13.49 16.50
C SER A 599 28.30 -12.42 17.16
N TYR A 600 27.58 -11.61 16.37
CA TYR A 600 26.62 -10.63 16.88
C TYR A 600 25.19 -11.17 16.93
N LEU A 601 24.92 -12.30 16.28
CA LEU A 601 23.58 -12.87 16.23
C LEU A 601 23.09 -13.27 17.63
N PRO A 602 21.80 -13.04 17.95
CA PRO A 602 21.21 -13.46 19.21
C PRO A 602 21.27 -14.98 19.40
N SER A 603 21.55 -15.44 20.62
CA SER A 603 21.61 -16.87 20.96
C SER A 603 20.24 -17.56 21.09
N THR A 604 19.15 -16.80 21.03
CA THR A 604 17.77 -17.31 21.17
C THR A 604 17.32 -18.04 19.89
N ARG A 605 16.46 -19.07 20.04
CA ARG A 605 15.80 -19.73 18.88
C ARG A 605 15.11 -18.69 17.99
N GLY A 606 15.42 -18.70 16.70
CA GLY A 606 14.93 -17.72 15.72
C GLY A 606 15.72 -16.42 15.65
N GLY A 607 16.78 -16.25 16.45
CA GLY A 607 17.64 -15.06 16.44
C GLY A 607 18.46 -14.88 15.16
N SER A 608 18.71 -15.98 14.44
CA SER A 608 19.42 -16.01 13.15
C SER A 608 18.52 -15.73 11.94
N MET A 609 17.20 -15.78 12.12
CA MET A 609 16.25 -15.35 11.08
C MET A 609 16.32 -13.83 10.99
N ASP A 610 16.00 -13.27 9.82
CA ASP A 610 16.10 -11.84 9.55
C ASP A 610 17.56 -11.33 9.57
N ALA A 611 18.51 -12.15 9.13
CA ALA A 611 19.93 -11.78 8.93
C ALA A 611 20.48 -12.36 7.62
N PRO A 612 21.31 -11.62 6.86
CA PRO A 612 21.81 -12.08 5.56
C PRO A 612 22.91 -13.14 5.74
N LEU A 613 22.54 -14.38 6.02
CA LEU A 613 23.47 -15.50 6.22
C LEU A 613 24.05 -16.00 4.90
N VAL A 614 23.25 -15.92 3.84
CA VAL A 614 23.59 -16.29 2.46
C VAL A 614 23.11 -15.16 1.56
N LEU A 615 23.79 -14.97 0.43
CA LEU A 615 23.41 -14.01 -0.61
C LEU A 615 23.22 -14.76 -1.93
N SER A 616 22.01 -14.71 -2.48
CA SER A 616 21.76 -15.15 -3.85
C SER A 616 22.24 -14.07 -4.81
N THR A 617 23.09 -14.46 -5.75
CA THR A 617 23.70 -13.53 -6.72
C THR A 617 22.95 -13.49 -8.04
N ARG A 618 22.17 -14.52 -8.35
CA ARG A 618 21.38 -14.66 -9.57
C ARG A 618 19.99 -15.13 -9.21
N ILE A 619 18.99 -14.66 -9.94
CA ILE A 619 17.61 -15.12 -9.79
C ILE A 619 17.31 -16.05 -10.96
N ASP A 620 16.93 -17.28 -10.62
CA ASP A 620 16.38 -18.25 -11.57
C ASP A 620 14.86 -18.36 -11.32
N PRO A 621 14.01 -17.96 -12.27
CA PRO A 621 12.56 -18.07 -12.14
C PRO A 621 12.06 -19.49 -11.82
N GLU A 622 12.80 -20.55 -12.16
CA GLU A 622 12.39 -21.93 -11.81
C GLU A 622 12.52 -22.23 -10.31
N GLU A 623 13.41 -21.54 -9.60
CA GLU A 623 13.72 -21.81 -8.18
C GLU A 623 13.00 -20.89 -7.18
N ILE A 624 12.33 -19.85 -7.69
CA ILE A 624 11.60 -18.87 -6.86
C ILE A 624 10.16 -19.29 -6.60
N ASP A 625 9.45 -18.47 -5.82
CA ASP A 625 8.04 -18.72 -5.50
C ASP A 625 7.14 -18.71 -6.74
N ASP A 626 6.22 -19.68 -6.78
CA ASP A 626 5.33 -19.98 -7.91
C ASP A 626 4.30 -18.87 -8.18
N GLU A 627 4.11 -17.94 -7.24
CA GLU A 627 3.19 -16.84 -7.42
C GLU A 627 3.58 -15.93 -8.59
N SER A 628 4.89 -15.73 -8.79
CA SER A 628 5.41 -14.96 -9.92
C SER A 628 5.25 -15.65 -11.27
N HIS A 629 5.01 -16.98 -11.28
CA HIS A 629 4.78 -17.75 -12.51
C HIS A 629 3.40 -17.46 -13.12
N ASN A 630 2.46 -16.97 -12.30
CA ASN A 630 1.10 -16.65 -12.75
C ASN A 630 1.00 -15.24 -13.34
N LEU A 631 2.11 -14.51 -13.48
CA LEU A 631 2.09 -13.15 -14.01
C LEU A 631 1.71 -13.14 -15.50
N ASP A 632 0.70 -12.34 -15.86
CA ASP A 632 0.25 -12.14 -17.25
C ASP A 632 1.27 -11.30 -18.03
N ILE A 633 1.75 -11.74 -19.21
CA ILE A 633 2.91 -11.11 -19.90
C ILE A 633 2.63 -10.67 -21.35
N PHE A 634 1.42 -10.22 -21.64
CA PHE A 634 0.99 -9.83 -23.00
C PHE A 634 0.24 -8.49 -22.98
N GLU A 635 0.07 -7.92 -24.18
CA GLU A 635 -0.51 -6.59 -24.35
C GLU A 635 -2.05 -6.57 -24.30
N ARG A 636 -2.74 -7.56 -24.87
CA ARG A 636 -4.20 -7.51 -24.99
C ARG A 636 -4.86 -8.87 -24.85
N PHE A 637 -5.96 -8.90 -24.10
CA PHE A 637 -6.80 -10.08 -23.98
C PHE A 637 -7.58 -10.29 -25.28
N PRO A 638 -7.74 -11.56 -25.73
CA PRO A 638 -8.55 -11.85 -26.90
C PRO A 638 -10.05 -11.63 -26.61
N LEU A 639 -10.86 -11.40 -27.64
CA LEU A 639 -12.32 -11.27 -27.52
C LEU A 639 -12.95 -12.43 -26.72
N GLU A 640 -12.53 -13.66 -27.02
CA GLU A 640 -13.05 -14.88 -26.40
C GLU A 640 -12.83 -14.89 -24.87
N PHE A 641 -11.76 -14.26 -24.37
CA PHE A 641 -11.54 -14.14 -22.93
C PHE A 641 -12.66 -13.36 -22.25
N PHE A 642 -13.03 -12.20 -22.83
CA PHE A 642 -14.08 -11.35 -22.27
C PHE A 642 -15.46 -12.03 -22.30
N GLU A 643 -15.78 -12.72 -23.41
CA GLU A 643 -17.06 -13.43 -23.57
C GLU A 643 -17.19 -14.59 -22.58
N ARG A 644 -16.17 -15.46 -22.50
CA ARG A 644 -16.15 -16.59 -21.56
C ARG A 644 -16.13 -16.14 -20.10
N SER A 645 -15.50 -14.99 -19.78
CA SER A 645 -15.45 -14.46 -18.41
C SER A 645 -16.83 -14.08 -17.83
N GLN A 646 -17.85 -13.92 -18.67
CA GLN A 646 -19.22 -13.63 -18.22
C GLN A 646 -19.85 -14.82 -17.46
N GLU A 647 -19.33 -16.03 -17.69
CA GLU A 647 -19.68 -17.22 -16.93
C GLU A 647 -18.68 -17.44 -15.78
N PRO A 648 -19.12 -18.03 -14.65
CA PRO A 648 -18.26 -18.28 -13.49
C PRO A 648 -17.33 -19.50 -13.72
N LEU A 649 -16.50 -19.44 -14.75
CA LEU A 649 -15.52 -20.47 -15.12
C LEU A 649 -14.35 -20.50 -14.13
N LYS A 650 -13.63 -21.61 -14.06
CA LYS A 650 -12.38 -21.64 -13.30
C LYS A 650 -11.27 -20.98 -14.11
N PRO A 651 -10.34 -20.24 -13.49
CA PRO A 651 -9.22 -19.62 -14.22
C PRO A 651 -8.38 -20.62 -15.00
N ALA A 652 -8.22 -21.85 -14.51
CA ALA A 652 -7.49 -22.89 -15.21
C ALA A 652 -8.10 -23.26 -16.58
N ASP A 653 -9.42 -23.07 -16.74
CA ASP A 653 -10.14 -23.35 -18.00
C ASP A 653 -9.98 -22.22 -19.04
N MET A 654 -9.29 -21.14 -18.67
CA MET A 654 -9.04 -19.94 -19.49
C MET A 654 -7.56 -19.77 -19.85
N LEU A 655 -6.70 -20.71 -19.44
CA LEU A 655 -5.25 -20.65 -19.65
C LEU A 655 -4.86 -20.70 -21.13
N ASP A 656 -5.71 -21.26 -21.99
CA ASP A 656 -5.53 -21.25 -23.45
C ASP A 656 -5.58 -19.85 -24.07
N LEU A 657 -6.15 -18.88 -23.36
CA LEU A 657 -6.40 -17.51 -23.84
C LEU A 657 -5.45 -16.46 -23.25
N VAL A 658 -4.53 -16.87 -22.37
CA VAL A 658 -3.68 -15.97 -21.57
C VAL A 658 -2.24 -16.46 -21.60
N ASP A 659 -1.30 -15.56 -21.94
CA ASP A 659 0.13 -15.85 -21.85
C ASP A 659 0.68 -15.49 -20.46
N ASN A 660 1.35 -16.43 -19.81
CA ASN A 660 1.88 -16.25 -18.47
C ASN A 660 3.34 -16.73 -18.36
N VAL A 661 4.04 -16.26 -17.33
CA VAL A 661 5.44 -16.62 -17.08
C VAL A 661 5.66 -18.13 -17.02
N SER A 662 4.72 -18.89 -16.43
CA SER A 662 4.87 -20.35 -16.26
C SER A 662 5.05 -21.10 -17.59
N MET A 663 4.53 -20.58 -18.69
CA MET A 663 4.65 -21.16 -20.03
C MET A 663 6.04 -21.00 -20.66
N HIS A 664 6.86 -20.07 -20.15
CA HIS A 664 8.18 -19.75 -20.70
C HIS A 664 9.35 -20.12 -19.79
N LEU A 665 9.08 -20.79 -18.65
CA LEU A 665 10.12 -21.28 -17.74
C LEU A 665 11.11 -22.19 -18.48
N GLY A 666 12.40 -22.04 -18.17
CA GLY A 666 13.49 -22.77 -18.82
C GLY A 666 13.89 -22.24 -20.20
N THR A 667 13.23 -21.20 -20.71
CA THR A 667 13.60 -20.50 -21.95
C THR A 667 14.24 -19.15 -21.66
N ASP A 668 14.80 -18.48 -22.68
CA ASP A 668 15.37 -17.13 -22.54
C ASP A 668 14.27 -16.07 -22.31
N LYS A 669 13.05 -16.32 -22.83
CA LYS A 669 11.89 -15.44 -22.69
C LYS A 669 11.41 -15.29 -21.24
N GLN A 670 11.86 -16.11 -20.31
CA GLN A 670 11.54 -15.90 -18.90
C GLN A 670 12.14 -14.60 -18.34
N TYR A 671 13.12 -13.98 -19.00
CA TYR A 671 13.81 -12.77 -18.51
C TYR A 671 13.46 -11.48 -19.29
N HIS A 672 12.78 -11.61 -20.43
CA HIS A 672 12.57 -10.55 -21.42
C HIS A 672 11.18 -10.67 -22.04
N ASP A 673 10.69 -9.60 -22.68
CA ASP A 673 9.38 -9.60 -23.37
C ASP A 673 8.19 -9.76 -22.40
N LEU A 674 8.33 -9.28 -21.14
CA LEU A 674 7.31 -9.40 -20.09
C LEU A 674 6.26 -8.29 -20.16
N MET A 675 5.57 -8.21 -21.30
CA MET A 675 4.64 -7.13 -21.66
C MET A 675 3.45 -6.97 -20.72
N PHE A 676 2.75 -5.86 -20.86
CA PHE A 676 1.63 -5.48 -20.01
C PHE A 676 0.54 -4.80 -20.85
N SER A 677 -0.70 -4.85 -20.34
CA SER A 677 -1.89 -4.41 -21.08
C SER A 677 -2.32 -2.95 -20.90
N HIS A 678 -1.95 -2.31 -19.78
CA HIS A 678 -2.42 -0.97 -19.45
C HIS A 678 -1.25 -0.04 -19.13
N HIS A 679 -1.23 1.12 -19.79
CA HIS A 679 -0.22 2.14 -19.53
C HIS A 679 -0.53 2.94 -18.27
N THR A 680 0.51 3.56 -17.71
CA THR A 680 0.38 4.56 -16.64
C THR A 680 1.35 5.69 -16.93
N SER A 681 0.93 6.94 -16.78
CA SER A 681 1.81 8.09 -17.02
C SER A 681 2.98 8.15 -16.03
N SER A 682 2.75 7.72 -14.78
CA SER A 682 3.78 7.68 -13.75
C SER A 682 3.47 6.67 -12.66
N ILE A 683 4.48 5.88 -12.28
CA ILE A 683 4.40 4.92 -11.16
C ILE A 683 4.16 5.57 -9.78
N HIS A 684 4.20 6.90 -9.68
CA HIS A 684 3.97 7.62 -8.43
C HIS A 684 3.05 8.84 -8.57
N ALA A 685 2.14 8.82 -9.56
CA ALA A 685 1.18 9.90 -9.81
C ALA A 685 0.21 10.17 -8.63
N GLY A 686 -0.06 9.17 -7.78
CA GLY A 686 -0.98 9.28 -6.64
C GLY A 686 -0.43 10.00 -5.39
N PRO A 687 -1.25 10.14 -4.34
CA PRO A 687 -0.80 10.62 -3.04
C PRO A 687 0.36 9.78 -2.48
N LYS A 688 1.40 10.45 -2.00
CA LYS A 688 2.62 9.78 -1.50
C LYS A 688 2.50 9.26 -0.07
N VAL A 689 1.64 9.91 0.72
CA VAL A 689 1.45 9.61 2.15
C VAL A 689 -0.03 9.58 2.44
N CYS A 690 -0.53 8.46 2.98
CA CYS A 690 -1.95 8.33 3.31
C CYS A 690 -2.34 9.26 4.48
N LEU A 691 -3.61 9.68 4.51
CA LEU A 691 -4.17 10.55 5.54
C LEU A 691 -4.01 9.96 6.95
N TYR A 692 -4.10 8.63 7.09
CA TYR A 692 -3.95 7.96 8.37
C TYR A 692 -2.63 8.28 9.10
N LYS A 693 -1.54 8.49 8.36
CA LYS A 693 -0.24 8.85 8.94
C LYS A 693 -0.12 10.34 9.27
N ARG A 694 -0.88 11.19 8.57
CA ARG A 694 -0.91 12.64 8.78
C ARG A 694 -1.74 12.99 10.01
N LEU A 695 -2.81 12.24 10.26
CA LEU A 695 -3.66 12.40 11.44
C LEU A 695 -2.94 11.94 12.72
N GLY A 696 -3.02 12.77 13.76
CA GLY A 696 -2.32 12.54 15.03
C GLY A 696 -3.13 11.65 15.94
N SER A 697 -4.31 12.12 16.34
CA SER A 697 -5.12 11.46 17.37
C SER A 697 -6.00 10.35 16.80
N MET A 698 -6.35 9.40 17.65
CA MET A 698 -7.24 8.30 17.26
C MET A 698 -8.68 8.77 17.02
N LYS A 699 -9.10 9.84 17.69
CA LYS A 699 -10.39 10.50 17.50
C LYS A 699 -10.50 11.07 16.09
N GLU A 700 -9.52 11.87 15.67
CA GLU A 700 -9.43 12.41 14.31
C GLU A 700 -9.48 11.30 13.24
N LYS A 701 -8.78 10.19 13.48
CA LYS A 701 -8.73 9.06 12.54
C LYS A 701 -10.09 8.38 12.36
N VAL A 702 -10.86 8.28 13.42
CA VAL A 702 -12.20 7.66 13.41
C VAL A 702 -13.22 8.62 12.81
N GLU A 703 -13.16 9.90 13.17
CA GLU A 703 -13.98 10.94 12.54
C GLU A 703 -13.74 10.99 11.02
N ALA A 704 -12.48 11.02 10.57
CA ALA A 704 -12.16 11.00 9.15
C ALA A 704 -12.61 9.71 8.44
N GLN A 705 -12.54 8.55 9.12
CA GLN A 705 -13.06 7.29 8.60
C GLN A 705 -14.59 7.34 8.41
N ILE A 706 -15.32 7.92 9.36
CA ILE A 706 -16.79 7.99 9.30
C ILE A 706 -17.24 9.03 8.29
N ASN A 707 -16.59 10.19 8.24
CA ASN A 707 -16.86 11.20 7.22
C ASN A 707 -16.70 10.60 5.80
N LEU A 708 -15.72 9.70 5.61
CA LEU A 708 -15.56 9.02 4.33
C LEU A 708 -16.70 8.02 4.05
N ALA A 709 -17.18 7.30 5.06
CA ALA A 709 -18.35 6.42 4.95
C ALA A 709 -19.65 7.20 4.65
N GLU A 710 -19.76 8.46 5.09
CA GLU A 710 -20.89 9.34 4.73
C GLU A 710 -20.84 9.79 3.26
N LEU A 711 -19.64 9.90 2.69
CA LEU A 711 -19.46 10.30 1.30
C LEU A 711 -19.69 9.16 0.31
N ILE A 712 -19.33 7.92 0.64
CA ILE A 712 -19.35 6.81 -0.32
C ILE A 712 -20.70 6.11 -0.34
N ARG A 713 -21.32 6.02 -1.52
CA ARG A 713 -22.61 5.33 -1.72
C ARG A 713 -22.57 3.84 -1.35
N ALA A 714 -21.45 3.17 -1.62
CA ALA A 714 -21.26 1.74 -1.41
C ALA A 714 -20.95 1.33 0.05
N VAL A 715 -21.07 2.25 1.01
CA VAL A 715 -20.73 2.03 2.41
C VAL A 715 -21.92 2.41 3.29
N ASP A 716 -22.39 1.47 4.10
CA ASP A 716 -23.34 1.78 5.17
C ASP A 716 -22.60 2.32 6.41
N GLN A 717 -22.96 3.52 6.85
CA GLN A 717 -22.33 4.18 7.98
C GLN A 717 -22.61 3.43 9.29
N ARG A 718 -23.80 2.86 9.44
CA ARG A 718 -24.19 2.12 10.64
C ARG A 718 -23.28 0.90 10.83
N GLY A 719 -23.15 0.05 9.81
CA GLY A 719 -22.29 -1.12 9.88
C GLY A 719 -20.81 -0.78 10.16
N VAL A 720 -20.30 0.35 9.65
CA VAL A 720 -18.94 0.81 9.95
C VAL A 720 -18.79 1.17 11.43
N VAL A 721 -19.73 1.91 12.00
CA VAL A 721 -19.69 2.32 13.41
C VAL A 721 -19.81 1.09 14.32
N GLU A 722 -20.77 0.20 14.06
CA GLU A 722 -20.94 -1.04 14.82
C GLU A 722 -19.69 -1.94 14.73
N GLY A 723 -19.07 -2.02 13.56
CA GLY A 723 -17.81 -2.75 13.35
C GLY A 723 -16.63 -2.18 14.14
N VAL A 724 -16.46 -0.85 14.18
CA VAL A 724 -15.41 -0.20 14.99
C VAL A 724 -15.63 -0.44 16.49
N LEU A 725 -16.88 -0.33 16.95
CA LEU A 725 -17.24 -0.55 18.35
C LEU A 725 -16.96 -1.99 18.78
N SER A 726 -17.43 -2.96 17.99
CA SER A 726 -17.37 -4.39 18.32
C SER A 726 -15.98 -5.01 18.18
N SER A 727 -15.23 -4.67 17.13
CA SER A 727 -13.94 -5.31 16.81
C SER A 727 -12.74 -4.61 17.46
N HIS A 728 -12.84 -3.30 17.74
CA HIS A 728 -11.69 -2.52 18.22
C HIS A 728 -11.93 -1.88 19.60
N PHE A 729 -12.97 -1.06 19.76
CA PHE A 729 -13.10 -0.24 20.97
C PHE A 729 -13.56 -1.03 22.19
N LEU A 730 -14.68 -1.77 22.11
CA LEU A 730 -15.16 -2.56 23.24
C LEU A 730 -14.14 -3.62 23.71
N PRO A 731 -13.47 -4.39 22.81
CA PRO A 731 -12.42 -5.31 23.23
C PRO A 731 -11.25 -4.63 23.95
N ASP A 732 -10.80 -3.46 23.49
CA ASP A 732 -9.70 -2.74 24.13
C ASP A 732 -10.11 -2.14 25.48
N ILE A 733 -11.31 -1.58 25.60
CA ILE A 733 -11.86 -1.08 26.87
C ILE A 733 -11.94 -2.21 27.90
N MET A 734 -12.55 -3.35 27.52
CA MET A 734 -12.69 -4.52 28.38
C MET A 734 -11.32 -5.12 28.76
N GLY A 735 -10.42 -5.22 27.77
CA GLY A 735 -9.06 -5.74 27.95
C GLY A 735 -8.23 -4.89 28.91
N ASN A 736 -8.23 -3.57 28.71
CA ASN A 736 -7.50 -2.62 29.55
C ASN A 736 -8.10 -2.51 30.94
N SER A 737 -9.43 -2.53 31.10
CA SER A 737 -10.09 -2.57 32.41
C SER A 737 -9.70 -3.83 33.19
N ARG A 738 -9.76 -5.00 32.55
CA ARG A 738 -9.34 -6.27 33.17
C ARG A 738 -7.84 -6.29 33.51
N ALA A 739 -7.00 -5.75 32.63
CA ALA A 739 -5.56 -5.65 32.86
C ALA A 739 -5.23 -4.70 34.01
N PHE A 740 -5.94 -3.57 34.10
CA PHE A 740 -5.79 -2.59 35.18
C PHE A 740 -6.05 -3.23 36.55
N SER A 741 -7.12 -4.02 36.69
CA SER A 741 -7.46 -4.68 37.96
C SER A 741 -6.48 -5.80 38.37
N LYS A 742 -5.70 -6.35 37.43
CA LYS A 742 -4.73 -7.45 37.68
C LYS A 742 -3.27 -7.00 37.60
N GLN A 743 -3.01 -5.71 37.43
CA GLN A 743 -1.69 -5.23 37.07
C GLN A 743 -0.65 -5.40 38.18
N LYS A 744 0.63 -5.38 37.77
CA LYS A 744 1.79 -5.29 38.65
C LYS A 744 2.22 -3.82 38.75
N VAL A 745 2.85 -3.46 39.87
CA VAL A 745 3.48 -2.14 40.03
C VAL A 745 4.96 -2.24 39.67
N ARG A 746 5.50 -1.21 39.01
CA ARG A 746 6.92 -1.16 38.62
C ARG A 746 7.61 0.06 39.19
N CYS A 747 8.88 -0.07 39.55
CA CYS A 747 9.72 1.08 39.88
C CYS A 747 10.40 1.61 38.60
N PRO A 748 10.23 2.88 38.21
CA PRO A 748 10.87 3.45 37.03
C PRO A 748 12.39 3.62 37.22
N LYS A 749 12.89 3.69 38.46
CA LYS A 749 14.31 3.88 38.77
C LYS A 749 15.15 2.61 38.61
N CYS A 750 14.65 1.48 39.13
CA CYS A 750 15.39 0.21 39.11
C CYS A 750 14.75 -0.88 38.25
N GLY A 751 13.56 -0.65 37.71
CA GLY A 751 12.83 -1.61 36.87
C GLY A 751 12.17 -2.78 37.63
N ALA A 752 12.33 -2.85 38.96
CA ALA A 752 11.74 -3.92 39.76
C ALA A 752 10.21 -3.94 39.64
N LYS A 753 9.64 -5.13 39.45
CA LYS A 753 8.20 -5.37 39.32
C LYS A 753 7.69 -6.09 40.57
N TYR A 754 6.65 -5.55 41.19
CA TYR A 754 5.99 -6.15 42.35
C TYR A 754 4.58 -6.55 42.00
N ARG A 755 4.16 -7.73 42.48
CA ARG A 755 2.78 -8.22 42.28
C ARG A 755 1.74 -7.35 42.98
N ARG A 756 2.10 -6.75 44.12
CA ARG A 756 1.26 -5.88 44.93
C ARG A 756 2.06 -4.66 45.37
N MET A 757 1.37 -3.56 45.66
CA MET A 757 2.02 -2.38 46.24
C MET A 757 2.57 -2.75 47.64
N PRO A 758 3.88 -2.57 47.91
CA PRO A 758 4.40 -2.65 49.26
C PRO A 758 3.68 -1.67 50.17
N LEU A 759 3.44 -2.03 51.43
CA LEU A 759 2.76 -1.17 52.41
C LEU A 759 3.50 0.17 52.64
N THR A 760 4.80 0.20 52.39
CA THR A 760 5.63 1.41 52.45
C THR A 760 5.39 2.38 51.28
N GLY A 761 4.65 1.97 50.24
CA GLY A 761 4.43 2.73 49.01
C GLY A 761 5.67 2.91 48.12
N LYS A 762 6.85 2.46 48.58
CA LYS A 762 8.14 2.68 47.92
C LYS A 762 8.80 1.37 47.52
N CYS A 763 9.57 1.43 46.44
CA CYS A 763 10.46 0.35 46.05
C CYS A 763 11.60 0.19 47.07
N LYS A 764 12.22 -1.00 47.12
CA LYS A 764 13.44 -1.25 47.91
C LYS A 764 14.59 -0.28 47.60
N CYS A 765 14.63 0.31 46.40
CA CYS A 765 15.62 1.32 46.03
C CYS A 765 15.23 2.76 46.42
N GLY A 766 14.15 2.94 47.19
CA GLY A 766 13.61 4.23 47.60
C GLY A 766 12.85 5.01 46.52
N GLY A 767 12.69 4.45 45.32
CA GLY A 767 11.94 5.06 44.22
C GLY A 767 10.44 4.79 44.31
N ASP A 768 9.65 5.70 43.75
CA ASP A 768 8.19 5.55 43.70
C ASP A 768 7.78 4.40 42.77
N LEU A 769 6.61 3.85 43.07
CA LEU A 769 6.04 2.75 42.30
C LEU A 769 4.89 3.28 41.46
N ILE A 770 4.95 2.97 40.16
CA ILE A 770 3.94 3.38 39.20
C ILE A 770 3.15 2.16 38.73
N LEU A 771 1.88 2.40 38.42
CA LEU A 771 1.02 1.44 37.73
C LEU A 771 1.57 1.18 36.32
N SER A 772 1.44 -0.06 35.87
CA SER A 772 1.86 -0.45 34.51
C SER A 772 0.82 -0.05 33.47
N VAL A 773 -0.45 -0.05 33.85
CA VAL A 773 -1.61 0.41 33.07
C VAL A 773 -2.21 1.61 33.80
N SER A 774 -2.32 2.74 33.12
CA SER A 774 -2.88 3.98 33.69
C SER A 774 -4.40 4.04 33.51
N LYS A 775 -5.09 4.84 34.35
CA LYS A 775 -6.52 5.16 34.19
C LYS A 775 -6.83 5.68 32.77
N GLY A 776 -5.98 6.57 32.26
CA GLY A 776 -6.14 7.12 30.91
C GLY A 776 -6.13 6.07 29.80
N SER A 777 -5.41 4.95 29.97
CA SER A 777 -5.43 3.85 29.01
C SER A 777 -6.79 3.14 28.94
N VAL A 778 -7.52 3.09 30.06
CA VAL A 778 -8.84 2.43 30.14
C VAL A 778 -9.92 3.33 29.54
N ILE A 779 -9.87 4.64 29.80
CA ILE A 779 -10.89 5.61 29.40
C ILE A 779 -10.72 6.08 27.94
N LYS A 780 -9.53 5.89 27.35
CA LYS A 780 -9.13 6.39 26.02
C LYS A 780 -10.21 6.30 24.93
N TYR A 781 -10.94 5.19 24.87
CA TYR A 781 -11.94 4.91 23.83
C TYR A 781 -13.39 5.11 24.29
N LEU A 782 -13.63 5.32 25.59
CA LEU A 782 -14.98 5.40 26.13
C LEU A 782 -15.74 6.60 25.58
N GLU A 783 -15.13 7.79 25.67
CA GLU A 783 -15.73 9.05 25.19
C GLU A 783 -15.98 9.02 23.67
N ILE A 784 -15.04 8.44 22.90
CA ILE A 784 -15.19 8.29 21.45
C ILE A 784 -16.38 7.35 21.17
N SER A 785 -16.46 6.22 21.88
CA SER A 785 -17.54 5.25 21.70
C SER A 785 -18.91 5.85 22.01
N GLN A 786 -19.03 6.64 23.08
CA GLN A 786 -20.27 7.34 23.45
C GLN A 786 -20.71 8.33 22.37
N ASN A 787 -19.76 9.12 21.85
CA ASN A 787 -20.05 10.07 20.77
C ASN A 787 -20.62 9.36 19.53
N LEU A 788 -20.08 8.18 19.19
CA LEU A 788 -20.54 7.39 18.05
C LEU A 788 -21.93 6.81 18.26
N VAL A 789 -22.20 6.21 19.42
CA VAL A 789 -23.51 5.64 19.78
C VAL A 789 -24.60 6.73 19.78
N ASN A 790 -24.27 7.94 20.24
CA ASN A 790 -25.22 9.05 20.27
C ASN A 790 -25.50 9.66 18.88
N ARG A 791 -24.58 9.54 17.92
CA ARG A 791 -24.70 10.14 16.58
C ARG A 791 -25.33 9.20 15.55
N TYR A 792 -25.13 7.90 15.68
CA TYR A 792 -25.56 6.92 14.68
C TYR A 792 -26.49 5.88 15.30
N PRO A 793 -27.49 5.39 14.56
CA PRO A 793 -28.41 4.37 15.06
C PRO A 793 -27.69 3.02 15.14
N VAL A 794 -27.09 2.72 16.29
CA VAL A 794 -26.45 1.41 16.56
C VAL A 794 -27.45 0.42 17.17
N SER A 795 -27.13 -0.87 17.11
CA SER A 795 -27.93 -1.89 17.80
C SER A 795 -27.99 -1.67 19.32
N HIS A 796 -29.18 -1.85 19.90
CA HIS A 796 -29.41 -1.73 21.34
C HIS A 796 -28.48 -2.62 22.19
N TYR A 797 -28.07 -3.76 21.66
CA TYR A 797 -27.10 -4.63 22.33
C TYR A 797 -25.75 -3.94 22.54
N LEU A 798 -25.23 -3.24 21.52
CA LEU A 798 -23.95 -2.54 21.61
C LEU A 798 -24.02 -1.32 22.53
N GLU A 799 -25.14 -0.59 22.48
CA GLU A 799 -25.45 0.53 23.36
C GLU A 799 -25.41 0.07 24.84
N GLN A 800 -26.23 -0.91 25.21
CA GLN A 800 -26.27 -1.48 26.57
C GLN A 800 -24.91 -2.03 27.00
N ARG A 801 -24.17 -2.67 26.08
CA ARG A 801 -22.85 -3.21 26.38
C ARG A 801 -21.86 -2.11 26.71
N LEU A 802 -21.92 -0.97 26.03
CA LEU A 802 -21.09 0.21 26.33
C LEU A 802 -21.47 0.82 27.68
N GLU A 803 -22.76 0.97 27.96
CA GLU A 803 -23.25 1.48 29.26
C GLU A 803 -22.77 0.62 30.43
N ILE A 804 -22.80 -0.71 30.30
CA ILE A 804 -22.27 -1.63 31.31
C ILE A 804 -20.76 -1.42 31.52
N GLN A 805 -19.99 -1.21 30.44
CA GLN A 805 -18.56 -0.93 30.57
C GLN A 805 -18.30 0.41 31.24
N GLU A 806 -19.07 1.44 30.90
CA GLU A 806 -19.01 2.75 31.54
C GLU A 806 -19.27 2.64 33.04
N PHE A 807 -20.37 1.99 33.41
CA PHE A 807 -20.72 1.77 34.82
C PHE A 807 -19.60 1.04 35.56
N GLY A 808 -19.03 -0.01 34.95
CA GLY A 808 -17.90 -0.75 35.51
C GLY A 808 -16.64 0.10 35.69
N ILE A 809 -16.32 0.97 34.73
CA ILE A 809 -15.17 1.88 34.80
C ILE A 809 -15.38 2.94 35.89
N ASN A 810 -16.56 3.54 35.95
CA ASN A 810 -16.89 4.54 36.95
C ASN A 810 -16.83 3.93 38.36
N SER A 811 -17.39 2.72 38.55
CA SER A 811 -17.28 1.97 39.81
C SER A 811 -15.83 1.62 40.21
N LEU A 812 -14.93 1.39 39.25
CA LEU A 812 -13.52 1.08 39.52
C LEU A 812 -12.71 2.31 39.95
N PHE A 813 -13.05 3.51 39.48
CA PHE A 813 -12.23 4.71 39.65
C PHE A 813 -12.85 5.79 40.53
N GLU A 814 -14.17 5.83 40.66
CA GLU A 814 -14.86 6.76 41.53
C GLU A 814 -15.08 6.13 42.90
N SER A 815 -14.59 6.81 43.93
CA SER A 815 -14.94 6.52 45.31
C SER A 815 -16.07 7.46 45.71
N ASP A 816 -17.16 6.96 46.27
CA ASP A 816 -18.29 7.76 46.76
C ASP A 816 -17.88 8.85 47.76
N LYS A 817 -16.71 8.73 48.40
CA LYS A 817 -16.15 9.73 49.33
C LYS A 817 -15.47 10.94 48.66
N SER A 818 -15.26 10.93 47.35
CA SER A 818 -14.44 11.94 46.64
C SER A 818 -15.04 12.37 45.30
N LYS A 819 -16.37 12.46 45.19
CA LYS A 819 -17.02 13.06 44.03
C LYS A 819 -16.82 14.58 44.05
N GLN A 820 -16.10 15.09 43.06
CA GLN A 820 -16.04 16.53 42.79
C GLN A 820 -17.24 16.88 41.89
N SER A 821 -18.29 17.44 42.48
CA SER A 821 -19.48 17.86 41.74
C SER A 821 -19.16 19.09 40.88
N SER A 822 -19.53 19.09 39.61
CA SER A 822 -19.52 20.31 38.79
C SER A 822 -20.60 21.27 39.27
N LEU A 823 -20.35 22.57 39.16
CA LEU A 823 -21.33 23.61 39.50
C LEU A 823 -22.63 23.48 38.68
N ASP A 824 -22.55 22.94 37.47
CA ASP A 824 -23.70 22.75 36.57
C ASP A 824 -24.74 21.77 37.13
N VAL A 825 -24.29 20.72 37.84
CA VAL A 825 -25.17 19.78 38.56
C VAL A 825 -25.92 20.47 39.70
N PHE A 826 -25.36 21.54 40.26
CA PHE A 826 -26.02 22.33 41.30
C PHE A 826 -27.08 23.30 40.72
N PHE A 827 -26.94 23.69 39.45
CA PHE A 827 -27.87 24.60 38.76
C PHE A 827 -28.92 23.90 37.89
N GLY A 828 -28.94 22.56 37.84
CA GLY A 828 -29.99 21.79 37.18
C GLY A 828 -30.11 22.04 35.67
N LYS A 829 -28.98 22.18 34.98
CA LYS A 829 -28.92 22.16 33.51
C LYS A 829 -28.37 20.85 32.99
#